data_AF-A0A5D4QU96-F1
#
_entry.id   AF-A0A5D4QU96-F1
#
_cell.length_a   1.000
_cell.length_b   1.000
_cell.length_c   1.000
_cell.angle_alpha   90.00
_cell.angle_beta   90.00
_cell.angle_gamma   90.00
#
_symmetry.space_group_name_H-M   'P 1'
#
loop_
_entity.id
_entity.type
_entity.pdbx_description
1 polymer ?
#
loop_
_entity_poly.entity_id
_entity_poly.type
_entity_poly.pdbx_seq_one_letter_code
_entity_poly.pdbx_strand_id
1 'polypeptide(L)'
;MLAFYQDTFSIGVNMLLAAVLFMASVYVSGKKEYHFAFTLLVVMGVYQLTENSLLELFSPAVYAAAGAGFMFLPKLLGEGEGWEKIFNWTSAAVSLFVFLFISAEAALAGLNDPSISLLLAYVILSGQFLFLAEGKNDLFAYLSPVFLFAALWEILLAADILFSFKDFLLPVFLSGAAIYVIMGIFKTPGWLGVISQSSRDIGLAVMGICILLSASFAYWGRLGAMLMLLSLLFLVSRTAEKRQEFNEALSWAVPLSFALAFFSWGKWLRTIWPFYRETLGFAMNAILAAASLAAGMLLNRKIEPAMSKYMFFISQAFYSAAVLSAIFLPLNEWSRAAVLVCGIGIYYRLHKAVKNRLSSYLMPAIVFAAYFALLTAVSRIVFLPDIVRWTEIVMPGIILAGISAFLRNIEQMLFRSFAWSAHIYLPFALALTWLLHSEHAFISLAAAGAVYWISSRQSPREWQTKAFLYSACFSLFLFFYSLDLLIFEGSSRQHVFMLSSFVIYGLSRLMSEEDQKRLPYYLVPFSLIGLASSMLVYPFGLADFSLSVIYGAAVLYYLHSRRWELLNGVPLVLIWFASMMYVAASGMDSVFWLLVMGGMGAVLIFIGQFLSKQLYEKTERSLRLDSYTPAGLLFLAGMYPAEGGILTEMLPGILISLALWSQGRRMPQEWGWIPPAAGAVFLLQPYFALIEYLPIPQVLIREAYVLPFIAVSILIRLSLKGRFPDFISKLQWAVLAVSAFLLVEDALAGSTIQDALIIGILSLLSIFGGLIWKIKSYFFTGFAVLLLNVLMQSRPFWGNLPWWAYLLIAGSLLIAAASYYEWNKQKAAKGETGILARFRKRIIKGLKKWK
;
A
#
# COMPACT_ATOMS: atom_id res chain seq x y z
N MET A 1 41.45 -35.42 88.38
CA MET A 1 40.25 -34.80 87.79
C MET A 1 40.56 -33.88 86.60
N LEU A 2 41.79 -33.37 86.39
CA LEU A 2 42.11 -32.53 85.21
C LEU A 2 42.41 -33.30 83.90
N ALA A 3 42.73 -34.59 83.95
CA ALA A 3 43.05 -35.37 82.75
C ALA A 3 41.82 -35.65 81.83
N PHE A 4 40.61 -35.62 82.38
CA PHE A 4 39.36 -35.77 81.60
C PHE A 4 38.88 -34.46 80.95
N TYR A 5 39.52 -33.32 81.23
CA TYR A 5 39.11 -32.01 80.67
C TYR A 5 39.88 -31.62 79.40
N GLN A 6 40.92 -32.36 79.03
CA GLN A 6 41.74 -32.08 77.84
C GLN A 6 41.36 -32.91 76.62
N ASP A 7 40.57 -33.96 76.81
CA ASP A 7 40.08 -34.81 75.73
C ASP A 7 38.78 -34.22 75.15
N THR A 8 38.80 -33.85 73.87
CA THR A 8 37.66 -33.27 73.13
C THR A 8 36.44 -34.18 73.15
N PHE A 9 36.63 -35.50 73.25
CA PHE A 9 35.53 -36.45 73.45
C PHE A 9 34.79 -36.23 74.79
N SER A 10 35.53 -36.02 75.89
CA SER A 10 34.96 -35.78 77.22
C SER A 10 34.21 -34.45 77.30
N ILE A 11 34.62 -33.45 76.50
CA ILE A 11 33.91 -32.18 76.34
C ILE A 11 32.53 -32.39 75.72
N GLY A 12 32.42 -33.23 74.68
CA GLY A 12 31.13 -33.58 74.06
C GLY A 12 30.15 -34.25 75.04
N VAL A 13 30.64 -35.21 75.84
CA VAL A 13 29.84 -35.87 76.89
C VAL A 13 29.37 -34.86 77.95
N ASN A 14 30.24 -33.95 78.39
CA ASN A 14 29.89 -32.91 79.34
C ASN A 14 28.83 -31.94 78.80
N MET A 15 28.88 -31.59 77.51
CA MET A 15 27.86 -30.76 76.86
C MET A 15 26.50 -31.46 76.80
N LEU A 16 26.45 -32.78 76.53
CA LEU A 16 25.21 -33.56 76.56
C LEU A 16 24.63 -33.68 77.97
N LEU A 17 25.46 -33.88 79.00
CA LEU A 17 25.03 -33.86 80.40
C LEU A 17 24.46 -32.49 80.79
N ALA A 18 25.11 -31.40 80.35
CA ALA A 18 24.59 -30.06 80.55
C ALA A 18 23.25 -29.86 79.81
N ALA A 19 23.10 -30.39 78.60
CA ALA A 19 21.83 -30.37 77.88
C ALA A 19 20.72 -31.05 78.70
N VAL A 20 20.96 -32.22 79.31
CA VAL A 20 19.97 -32.88 80.17
C VAL A 20 19.52 -31.99 81.33
N LEU A 21 20.43 -31.22 81.94
CA LEU A 21 20.08 -30.25 82.99
C LEU A 21 19.18 -29.12 82.46
N PHE A 22 19.46 -28.60 81.27
CA PHE A 22 18.58 -27.62 80.61
C PHE A 22 17.23 -28.22 80.22
N MET A 23 17.19 -29.49 79.80
CA MET A 23 15.94 -30.22 79.51
C MET A 23 15.10 -30.39 80.78
N ALA A 24 15.71 -30.77 81.89
CA ALA A 24 15.06 -30.84 83.19
C ALA A 24 14.53 -29.46 83.62
N SER A 25 15.28 -28.40 83.33
CA SER A 25 14.84 -27.02 83.58
C SER A 25 13.64 -26.63 82.70
N VAL A 26 13.58 -27.07 81.44
CA VAL A 26 12.40 -26.90 80.56
C VAL A 26 11.19 -27.62 81.16
N TYR A 27 11.36 -28.86 81.62
CA TYR A 27 10.28 -29.67 82.19
C TYR A 27 9.72 -29.09 83.50
N VAL A 28 10.59 -28.62 84.40
CA VAL A 28 10.19 -28.08 85.72
C VAL A 28 9.68 -26.64 85.64
N SER A 29 10.29 -25.79 84.82
CA SER A 29 9.98 -24.35 84.78
C SER A 29 9.01 -23.93 83.69
N GLY A 30 8.81 -24.75 82.65
CA GLY A 30 7.97 -24.43 81.49
C GLY A 30 8.46 -23.26 80.62
N LYS A 31 9.64 -22.67 80.90
CA LYS A 31 10.17 -21.53 80.16
C LYS A 31 10.78 -21.95 78.82
N LYS A 32 10.31 -21.32 77.73
CA LYS A 32 10.77 -21.59 76.35
C LYS A 32 12.22 -21.18 76.07
N GLU A 33 12.81 -20.32 76.88
CA GLU A 33 14.19 -19.83 76.70
C GLU A 33 15.23 -20.96 76.90
N TYR A 34 14.99 -21.85 77.86
CA TYR A 34 15.89 -22.96 78.17
C TYR A 34 15.93 -24.03 77.07
N HIS A 35 14.89 -24.09 76.23
CA HIS A 35 14.86 -24.97 75.07
C HIS A 35 15.97 -24.62 74.07
N PHE A 36 16.26 -23.33 73.82
CA PHE A 36 17.32 -22.95 72.88
C PHE A 36 18.71 -23.35 73.37
N ALA A 37 18.99 -23.15 74.67
CA ALA A 37 20.23 -23.58 75.29
C ALA A 37 20.38 -25.11 75.23
N PHE A 38 19.30 -25.84 75.51
CA PHE A 38 19.24 -27.29 75.35
C PHE A 38 19.57 -27.71 73.91
N THR A 39 18.88 -27.19 72.90
CA THR A 39 19.11 -27.54 71.49
C THR A 39 20.55 -27.29 71.08
N LEU A 40 21.13 -26.13 71.43
CA LEU A 40 22.51 -25.78 71.08
C LEU A 40 23.52 -26.74 71.74
N LEU A 41 23.33 -27.05 73.02
CA LEU A 41 24.21 -27.96 73.76
C LEU A 41 24.11 -29.41 73.24
N VAL A 42 22.92 -29.86 72.82
CA VAL A 42 22.77 -31.16 72.16
C VAL A 42 23.51 -31.18 70.82
N VAL A 43 23.31 -30.18 69.97
CA VAL A 43 23.97 -30.13 68.64
C VAL A 43 25.49 -30.07 68.79
N MET A 44 26.01 -29.18 69.66
CA MET A 44 27.44 -29.05 69.93
C MET A 44 28.04 -30.30 70.60
N GLY A 45 27.30 -30.91 71.52
CA GLY A 45 27.71 -32.13 72.21
C GLY A 45 27.78 -33.33 71.27
N VAL A 46 26.77 -33.51 70.40
CA VAL A 46 26.78 -34.54 69.36
C VAL A 46 27.92 -34.30 68.36
N TYR A 47 28.14 -33.06 67.92
CA TYR A 47 29.26 -32.70 67.04
C TYR A 47 30.61 -33.07 67.64
N GLN A 48 30.92 -32.60 68.85
CA GLN A 48 32.20 -32.92 69.49
C GLN A 48 32.39 -34.41 69.78
N LEU A 49 31.31 -35.12 70.09
CA LEU A 49 31.37 -36.56 70.37
C LEU A 49 31.58 -37.40 69.10
N THR A 50 31.02 -36.96 67.96
CA THR A 50 31.13 -37.70 66.69
C THR A 50 32.47 -37.48 66.02
N GLU A 51 32.94 -36.23 65.90
CA GLU A 51 34.24 -35.89 65.28
C GLU A 51 35.45 -36.48 66.01
N ASN A 52 35.32 -36.77 67.32
CA ASN A 52 36.43 -37.26 68.14
C ASN A 52 36.24 -38.74 68.57
N SER A 53 35.44 -39.52 67.85
CA SER A 53 35.22 -40.95 68.15
C SER A 53 35.10 -41.80 66.88
N LEU A 54 34.96 -43.12 67.04
CA LEU A 54 34.70 -44.06 65.93
C LEU A 54 33.41 -43.74 65.14
N LEU A 55 32.56 -42.84 65.65
CA LEU A 55 31.37 -42.36 64.97
C LEU A 55 31.67 -41.36 63.84
N GLU A 56 32.91 -40.88 63.71
CA GLU A 56 33.37 -40.00 62.63
C GLU A 56 33.05 -40.60 61.24
N LEU A 57 33.20 -41.92 61.05
CA LEU A 57 32.83 -42.59 59.78
C LEU A 57 31.34 -42.46 59.42
N PHE A 58 30.48 -42.24 60.40
CA PHE A 58 29.03 -42.10 60.23
C PHE A 58 28.54 -40.69 60.62
N SER A 59 29.43 -39.69 60.67
CA SER A 59 29.11 -38.35 61.20
C SER A 59 27.86 -37.73 60.54
N PRO A 60 27.71 -37.68 59.18
CA PRO A 60 26.46 -37.27 58.53
C PRO A 60 25.19 -37.94 59.06
N ALA A 61 25.22 -39.28 59.20
CA ALA A 61 24.06 -40.04 59.65
C ALA A 61 23.73 -39.75 61.12
N VAL A 62 24.75 -39.58 61.96
CA VAL A 62 24.57 -39.25 63.39
C VAL A 62 24.05 -37.82 63.55
N TYR A 63 24.50 -36.86 62.73
CA TYR A 63 23.95 -35.50 62.72
C TYR A 63 22.48 -35.47 62.30
N ALA A 64 22.12 -36.20 61.24
CA ALA A 64 20.74 -36.33 60.80
C ALA A 64 19.86 -37.00 61.88
N ALA A 65 20.38 -38.04 62.54
CA ALA A 65 19.69 -38.71 63.64
C ALA A 65 19.48 -37.80 64.86
N ALA A 66 20.44 -36.94 65.19
CA ALA A 66 20.30 -35.95 66.25
C ALA A 66 19.22 -34.90 65.92
N GLY A 67 19.18 -34.42 64.68
CA GLY A 67 18.12 -33.54 64.19
C GLY A 67 16.73 -34.19 64.27
N ALA A 68 16.61 -35.45 63.85
CA ALA A 68 15.39 -36.24 63.98
C ALA A 68 15.02 -36.54 65.44
N GLY A 69 15.99 -36.72 66.33
CA GLY A 69 15.80 -37.01 67.75
C GLY A 69 14.94 -35.97 68.48
N PHE A 70 15.03 -34.69 68.08
CA PHE A 70 14.21 -33.62 68.64
C PHE A 70 12.71 -33.85 68.44
N MET A 71 12.28 -34.59 67.41
CA MET A 71 10.86 -34.85 67.15
C MET A 71 10.22 -35.80 68.17
N PHE A 72 11.02 -36.60 68.88
CA PHE A 72 10.54 -37.55 69.89
C PHE A 72 10.49 -36.97 71.30
N LEU A 73 11.19 -35.85 71.54
CA LEU A 73 11.25 -35.20 72.85
C LEU A 73 9.88 -34.73 73.38
N PRO A 74 8.93 -34.23 72.56
CA PRO A 74 7.59 -33.90 73.04
C PRO A 74 6.88 -35.08 73.71
N LYS A 75 7.09 -36.30 73.23
CA LYS A 75 6.48 -37.52 73.81
C LYS A 75 7.01 -37.82 75.21
N LEU A 76 8.19 -37.31 75.56
CA LEU A 76 8.80 -37.46 76.89
C LEU A 76 8.36 -36.35 77.86
N LEU A 77 7.86 -35.22 77.36
CA LEU A 77 7.47 -34.06 78.16
C LEU A 77 5.99 -34.02 78.56
N GLY A 78 5.16 -34.93 78.04
CA GLY A 78 3.71 -34.98 78.29
C GLY A 78 2.89 -33.99 77.45
N GLU A 79 1.58 -34.22 77.35
CA GLU A 79 0.64 -33.42 76.54
C GLU A 79 0.45 -31.99 77.11
N GLY A 80 1.36 -31.08 76.74
CA GLY A 80 1.22 -29.64 76.98
C GLY A 80 1.00 -28.86 75.67
N GLU A 81 -0.02 -27.99 75.63
CA GLU A 81 -0.39 -27.21 74.45
C GLU A 81 0.79 -26.32 73.94
N GLY A 82 1.52 -26.81 72.94
CA GLY A 82 2.50 -26.02 72.16
C GLY A 82 3.93 -26.58 72.09
N TRP A 83 4.33 -27.52 72.95
CA TRP A 83 5.69 -28.10 72.90
C TRP A 83 5.94 -28.94 71.66
N GLU A 84 4.94 -29.70 71.22
CA GLU A 84 5.00 -30.47 69.98
C GLU A 84 5.32 -29.58 68.78
N LYS A 85 4.67 -28.42 68.67
CA LYS A 85 4.95 -27.44 67.59
C LYS A 85 6.37 -26.88 67.69
N ILE A 86 6.85 -26.53 68.88
CA ILE A 86 8.18 -25.94 69.08
C ILE A 86 9.27 -26.94 68.70
N PHE A 87 9.21 -28.17 69.21
CA PHE A 87 10.22 -29.19 68.92
C PHE A 87 10.14 -29.72 67.50
N ASN A 88 8.95 -29.80 66.87
CA ASN A 88 8.82 -30.15 65.45
C ASN A 88 9.50 -29.11 64.54
N TRP A 89 9.31 -27.80 64.81
CA TRP A 89 10.01 -26.74 64.08
C TRP A 89 11.50 -26.69 64.39
N THR A 90 11.90 -27.00 65.62
CA THR A 90 13.31 -27.09 66.02
C THR A 90 14.00 -28.25 65.32
N SER A 91 13.34 -29.42 65.28
CA SER A 91 13.79 -30.59 64.55
C SER A 91 13.94 -30.28 63.06
N ALA A 92 12.96 -29.61 62.44
CA ALA A 92 13.06 -29.18 61.04
C ALA A 92 14.20 -28.17 60.80
N ALA A 93 14.38 -27.18 61.68
CA ALA A 93 15.41 -26.16 61.57
C ALA A 93 16.82 -26.74 61.74
N VAL A 94 17.03 -27.57 62.78
CA VAL A 94 18.29 -28.27 63.01
C VAL A 94 18.60 -29.18 61.82
N SER A 95 17.63 -29.95 61.34
CA SER A 95 17.82 -30.83 60.18
C SER A 95 18.12 -30.08 58.88
N LEU A 96 17.61 -28.86 58.69
CA LEU A 96 17.99 -28.00 57.57
C LEU A 96 19.44 -27.55 57.68
N PHE A 97 19.90 -27.14 58.88
CA PHE A 97 21.30 -26.78 59.10
C PHE A 97 22.24 -27.97 58.94
N VAL A 98 21.83 -29.14 59.45
CA VAL A 98 22.55 -30.40 59.27
C VAL A 98 22.65 -30.76 57.79
N PHE A 99 21.58 -30.61 57.02
CA PHE A 99 21.63 -30.82 55.57
C PHE A 99 22.62 -29.87 54.89
N LEU A 100 22.56 -28.55 55.18
CA LEU A 100 23.46 -27.57 54.59
C LEU A 100 24.93 -27.87 54.95
N PHE A 101 25.19 -28.25 56.19
CA PHE A 101 26.52 -28.61 56.67
C PHE A 101 27.06 -29.85 55.94
N ILE A 102 26.31 -30.95 55.96
CA ILE A 102 26.69 -32.21 55.33
C ILE A 102 26.85 -32.05 53.80
N SER A 103 25.96 -31.30 53.15
CA SER A 103 26.08 -31.03 51.71
C SER A 103 27.29 -30.16 51.37
N ALA A 104 27.65 -29.18 52.22
CA ALA A 104 28.86 -28.39 52.03
C ALA A 104 30.12 -29.23 52.22
N GLU A 105 30.13 -30.11 53.22
CA GLU A 105 31.22 -31.05 53.47
C GLU A 105 31.40 -32.03 52.32
N ALA A 106 30.31 -32.61 51.80
CA ALA A 106 30.33 -33.47 50.63
C ALA A 106 30.87 -32.74 49.37
N ALA A 107 30.50 -31.48 49.19
CA ALA A 107 31.00 -30.67 48.08
C ALA A 107 32.51 -30.38 48.19
N LEU A 108 33.03 -30.19 49.41
CA LEU A 108 34.44 -29.95 49.69
C LEU A 108 35.29 -31.22 49.61
N ALA A 109 34.74 -32.37 50.03
CA ALA A 109 35.42 -33.67 49.99
C ALA A 109 35.54 -34.23 48.56
N GLY A 110 34.67 -33.81 47.65
CA GLY A 110 34.66 -34.22 46.24
C GLY A 110 33.31 -34.78 45.84
N LEU A 111 32.59 -34.08 44.96
CA LEU A 111 31.20 -34.37 44.58
C LEU A 111 30.93 -35.75 43.93
N ASN A 112 31.97 -36.51 43.60
CA ASN A 112 31.85 -37.74 42.82
C ASN A 112 32.06 -39.03 43.61
N ASP A 113 32.49 -38.96 44.88
CA ASP A 113 32.74 -40.16 45.68
C ASP A 113 31.48 -40.55 46.47
N PRO A 114 30.94 -41.77 46.30
CA PRO A 114 29.74 -42.19 47.01
C PRO A 114 30.01 -42.42 48.49
N SER A 115 29.08 -41.96 49.34
CA SER A 115 29.18 -42.15 50.79
C SER A 115 27.96 -42.85 51.37
N ILE A 116 28.20 -44.00 52.01
CA ILE A 116 27.17 -44.74 52.75
C ILE A 116 26.64 -43.89 53.92
N SER A 117 27.50 -43.07 54.52
CA SER A 117 27.14 -42.17 55.62
C SER A 117 26.18 -41.07 55.16
N LEU A 118 26.44 -40.46 53.99
CA LEU A 118 25.52 -39.48 53.37
C LEU A 118 24.19 -40.12 52.98
N LEU A 119 24.22 -41.31 52.38
CA LEU A 119 23.01 -42.05 52.03
C LEU A 119 22.10 -42.26 53.24
N LEU A 120 22.67 -42.75 54.35
CA LEU A 120 21.94 -42.97 55.60
C LEU A 120 21.41 -41.65 56.16
N ALA A 121 22.19 -40.57 56.13
CA ALA A 121 21.77 -39.25 56.56
C ALA A 121 20.54 -38.75 55.80
N TYR A 122 20.55 -38.82 54.46
CA TYR A 122 19.43 -38.39 53.62
C TYR A 122 18.18 -39.26 53.78
N VAL A 123 18.34 -40.57 54.00
CA VAL A 123 17.21 -41.46 54.34
C VAL A 123 16.59 -41.08 55.69
N ILE A 124 17.42 -40.80 56.71
CA ILE A 124 16.95 -40.35 58.03
C ILE A 124 16.20 -39.02 57.90
N LEU A 125 16.76 -38.04 57.17
CA LEU A 125 16.10 -36.75 56.91
C LEU A 125 14.78 -36.93 56.15
N SER A 126 14.76 -37.77 55.12
CA SER A 126 13.54 -38.07 54.34
C SER A 126 12.44 -38.67 55.22
N GLY A 127 12.79 -39.62 56.09
CA GLY A 127 11.87 -40.24 57.05
C GLY A 127 11.37 -39.27 58.12
N GLN A 128 12.25 -38.40 58.63
CA GLN A 128 11.90 -37.36 59.59
C GLN A 128 10.86 -36.39 59.00
N PHE A 129 11.09 -35.86 57.81
CA PHE A 129 10.15 -34.93 57.18
C PHE A 129 8.85 -35.60 56.73
N LEU A 130 8.87 -36.89 56.41
CA LEU A 130 7.67 -37.68 56.20
C LEU A 130 6.81 -37.75 57.47
N PHE A 131 7.43 -38.03 58.61
CA PHE A 131 6.75 -38.05 59.91
C PHE A 131 6.19 -36.68 60.29
N LEU A 132 6.96 -35.62 60.07
CA LEU A 132 6.51 -34.23 60.32
C LEU A 132 5.37 -33.79 59.39
N ALA A 133 5.27 -34.37 58.19
CA ALA A 133 4.23 -34.04 57.22
C ALA A 133 2.83 -34.56 57.62
N GLU A 134 2.74 -35.62 58.45
CA GLU A 134 1.45 -36.10 58.99
C GLU A 134 0.70 -35.03 59.80
N GLY A 135 1.43 -34.05 60.35
CA GLY A 135 0.90 -32.88 61.07
C GLY A 135 0.27 -31.78 60.20
N LYS A 136 -0.01 -32.03 58.91
CA LYS A 136 -0.65 -31.11 57.93
C LYS A 136 0.14 -29.84 57.57
N ASN A 137 1.47 -29.91 57.52
CA ASN A 137 2.28 -28.83 56.96
C ASN A 137 2.79 -29.20 55.56
N ASP A 138 2.20 -28.60 54.53
CA ASP A 138 2.50 -28.91 53.13
C ASP A 138 3.98 -28.73 52.78
N LEU A 139 4.69 -27.78 53.41
CA LEU A 139 6.12 -27.56 53.19
C LEU A 139 6.98 -28.78 53.58
N PHE A 140 6.65 -29.45 54.69
CA PHE A 140 7.39 -30.64 55.13
C PHE A 140 7.15 -31.83 54.21
N ALA A 141 5.95 -31.92 53.61
CA ALA A 141 5.65 -32.92 52.60
C ALA A 141 6.53 -32.78 51.35
N TYR A 142 7.02 -31.58 51.00
CA TYR A 142 7.96 -31.39 49.88
C TYR A 142 9.41 -31.69 50.24
N LEU A 143 9.85 -31.45 51.48
CA LEU A 143 11.23 -31.72 51.87
C LEU A 143 11.58 -33.21 51.91
N SER A 144 10.63 -34.07 52.29
CA SER A 144 10.84 -35.53 52.31
C SER A 144 11.27 -36.11 50.94
N PRO A 145 10.58 -35.83 49.82
CA PRO A 145 11.03 -36.28 48.50
C PRO A 145 12.31 -35.59 47.99
N VAL A 146 12.66 -34.37 48.45
CA VAL A 146 13.99 -33.77 48.16
C VAL A 146 15.09 -34.64 48.76
N PHE A 147 14.99 -34.98 50.04
CA PHE A 147 16.01 -35.82 50.69
C PHE A 147 16.00 -37.25 50.16
N LEU A 148 14.83 -37.77 49.76
CA LEU A 148 14.75 -39.06 49.09
C LEU A 148 15.50 -39.04 47.74
N PHE A 149 15.42 -37.94 47.00
CA PHE A 149 16.21 -37.74 45.80
C PHE A 149 17.71 -37.63 46.09
N ALA A 150 18.11 -36.89 47.14
CA ALA A 150 19.51 -36.84 47.58
C ALA A 150 20.05 -38.21 47.99
N ALA A 151 19.23 -39.04 48.65
CA ALA A 151 19.57 -40.43 48.93
C ALA A 151 19.73 -41.27 47.64
N LEU A 152 18.83 -41.11 46.67
CA LEU A 152 18.97 -41.78 45.37
C LEU A 152 20.21 -41.30 44.60
N TRP A 153 20.63 -40.04 44.75
CA TRP A 153 21.86 -39.52 44.16
C TRP A 153 23.10 -40.28 44.65
N GLU A 154 23.21 -40.52 45.97
CA GLU A 154 24.31 -41.32 46.55
C GLU A 154 24.30 -42.77 46.05
N ILE A 155 23.12 -43.39 45.94
CA ILE A 155 22.97 -44.71 45.33
C ILE A 155 23.46 -44.70 43.87
N LEU A 156 23.22 -43.60 43.17
CA LEU A 156 23.60 -43.45 41.77
C LEU A 156 25.11 -43.30 41.61
N LEU A 157 25.76 -42.53 42.48
CA LEU A 157 27.23 -42.46 42.56
C LEU A 157 27.84 -43.84 42.85
N ALA A 158 27.25 -44.61 43.77
CA ALA A 158 27.70 -45.97 44.06
C ALA A 158 27.51 -46.91 42.85
N ALA A 159 26.41 -46.75 42.11
CA ALA A 159 26.17 -47.50 40.89
C ALA A 159 27.13 -47.10 39.76
N ASP A 160 27.59 -45.85 39.70
CA ASP A 160 28.54 -45.39 38.69
C ASP A 160 29.89 -46.10 38.80
N ILE A 161 30.34 -46.42 40.01
CA ILE A 161 31.54 -47.24 40.23
C ILE A 161 31.39 -48.63 39.58
N LEU A 162 30.19 -49.23 39.66
CA LEU A 162 29.92 -50.58 39.15
C LEU A 162 29.67 -50.62 37.64
N PHE A 163 28.95 -49.63 37.11
CA PHE A 163 28.46 -49.64 35.73
C PHE A 163 29.19 -48.65 34.80
N SER A 164 30.00 -47.74 35.35
CA SER A 164 30.78 -46.73 34.64
C SER A 164 29.93 -45.95 33.63
N PHE A 165 28.96 -45.18 34.11
CA PHE A 165 28.05 -44.44 33.27
C PHE A 165 28.81 -43.39 32.45
N LYS A 166 28.59 -43.38 31.13
CA LYS A 166 29.19 -42.38 30.23
C LYS A 166 28.59 -40.97 30.37
N ASP A 167 27.41 -40.85 30.96
CA ASP A 167 26.69 -39.60 31.20
C ASP A 167 25.71 -39.80 32.35
N PHE A 168 25.76 -38.88 33.31
CA PHE A 168 25.01 -38.91 34.55
C PHE A 168 23.55 -38.45 34.39
N LEU A 169 23.20 -37.71 33.33
CA LEU A 169 21.87 -37.09 33.16
C LEU A 169 20.73 -38.11 33.01
N LEU A 170 20.93 -39.21 32.28
CA LEU A 170 19.89 -40.23 32.09
C LEU A 170 19.61 -41.03 33.38
N PRO A 171 20.63 -41.53 34.10
CA PRO A 171 20.43 -42.10 35.43
C PRO A 171 19.71 -41.15 36.39
N VAL A 172 20.10 -39.86 36.44
CA VAL A 172 19.44 -38.88 37.32
C VAL A 172 17.97 -38.68 36.93
N PHE A 173 17.67 -38.59 35.63
CA PHE A 173 16.29 -38.56 35.15
C PHE A 173 15.49 -39.79 35.62
N LEU A 174 16.09 -40.99 35.52
CA LEU A 174 15.45 -42.24 35.96
C LEU A 174 15.21 -42.27 37.47
N SER A 175 16.09 -41.69 38.28
CA SER A 175 15.86 -41.57 39.73
C SER A 175 14.67 -40.65 40.04
N GLY A 176 14.55 -39.51 39.36
CA GLY A 176 13.37 -38.64 39.44
C GLY A 176 12.09 -39.35 38.99
N ALA A 177 12.16 -40.13 37.90
CA ALA A 177 11.07 -40.97 37.43
C ALA A 177 10.70 -42.07 38.43
N ALA A 178 11.68 -42.66 39.13
CA ALA A 178 11.44 -43.68 40.16
C ALA A 178 10.67 -43.08 41.35
N ILE A 179 11.06 -41.90 41.83
CA ILE A 179 10.29 -41.18 42.87
C ILE A 179 8.87 -40.89 42.38
N TYR A 180 8.76 -40.38 41.15
CA TYR A 180 7.48 -40.04 40.53
C TYR A 180 6.53 -41.23 40.48
N VAL A 181 7.00 -42.41 40.07
CA VAL A 181 6.19 -43.62 39.93
C VAL A 181 5.93 -44.30 41.28
N ILE A 182 7.00 -44.60 42.03
CA ILE A 182 6.94 -45.46 43.22
C ILE A 182 6.19 -44.75 44.36
N MET A 183 6.54 -43.49 44.63
CA MET A 183 5.95 -42.73 45.73
C MET A 183 4.75 -41.89 45.28
N GLY A 184 4.70 -41.53 44.00
CA GLY A 184 3.71 -40.61 43.46
C GLY A 184 2.47 -41.25 42.81
N ILE A 185 2.66 -42.30 42.00
CA ILE A 185 1.58 -42.91 41.20
C ILE A 185 1.05 -44.20 41.83
N PHE A 186 1.93 -45.10 42.27
CA PHE A 186 1.50 -46.38 42.85
C PHE A 186 0.73 -46.15 44.15
N LYS A 187 -0.20 -47.07 44.44
CA LYS A 187 -0.97 -47.04 45.70
C LYS A 187 -0.01 -47.32 46.85
N THR A 188 0.46 -46.25 47.50
CA THR A 188 1.28 -46.35 48.71
C THR A 188 0.41 -46.60 49.94
N PRO A 189 0.96 -47.25 50.99
CA PRO A 189 0.27 -47.39 52.27
C PRO A 189 -0.01 -46.00 52.89
N GLY A 190 -1.06 -45.90 53.72
CA GLY A 190 -1.64 -44.62 54.15
C GLY A 190 -0.65 -43.58 54.71
N TRP A 191 0.38 -44.02 55.43
CA TRP A 191 1.44 -43.15 55.98
C TRP A 191 2.35 -42.52 54.91
N LEU A 192 2.57 -43.19 53.77
CA LEU A 192 3.28 -42.64 52.60
C LEU A 192 2.38 -41.81 51.67
N GLY A 193 1.07 -41.87 51.86
CA GLY A 193 0.11 -41.13 51.04
C GLY A 193 0.25 -39.60 51.14
N VAL A 194 0.77 -39.11 52.27
CA VAL A 194 0.96 -37.68 52.56
C VAL A 194 1.94 -37.01 51.58
N ILE A 195 2.95 -37.74 51.11
CA ILE A 195 3.97 -37.23 50.17
C ILE A 195 3.70 -37.59 48.71
N SER A 196 2.57 -38.21 48.38
CA SER A 196 2.29 -38.66 47.00
C SER A 196 2.22 -37.50 46.00
N GLN A 197 1.66 -36.35 46.40
CA GLN A 197 1.60 -35.16 45.53
C GLN A 197 2.97 -34.50 45.40
N SER A 198 3.66 -34.26 46.51
CA SER A 198 4.99 -33.64 46.51
C SER A 198 6.02 -34.50 45.77
N SER A 199 5.97 -35.83 45.92
CA SER A 199 6.84 -36.76 45.20
C SER A 199 6.66 -36.67 43.68
N ARG A 200 5.43 -36.43 43.21
CA ARG A 200 5.16 -36.19 41.78
C ARG A 200 5.75 -34.87 41.31
N ASP A 201 5.50 -33.80 42.05
CA ASP A 201 5.97 -32.47 41.67
C ASP A 201 7.51 -32.39 41.68
N ILE A 202 8.17 -32.98 42.69
CA ILE A 202 9.63 -33.04 42.77
C ILE A 202 10.23 -33.97 41.71
N GLY A 203 9.63 -35.15 41.50
CA GLY A 203 10.05 -36.05 40.42
C GLY A 203 9.98 -35.37 39.06
N LEU A 204 8.94 -34.59 38.78
CA LEU A 204 8.82 -33.78 37.57
C LEU A 204 9.83 -32.66 37.48
N ALA A 205 10.13 -31.97 38.59
CA ALA A 205 11.14 -30.92 38.62
C ALA A 205 12.53 -31.48 38.24
N VAL A 206 12.92 -32.60 38.85
CA VAL A 206 14.18 -33.31 38.55
C VAL A 206 14.22 -33.74 37.08
N MET A 207 13.17 -34.42 36.60
CA MET A 207 13.06 -34.85 35.21
C MET A 207 13.13 -33.66 34.23
N GLY A 208 12.47 -32.55 34.56
CA GLY A 208 12.47 -31.32 33.77
C GLY A 208 13.85 -30.67 33.67
N ILE A 209 14.58 -30.57 34.78
CA ILE A 209 15.96 -30.08 34.80
C ILE A 209 16.85 -30.97 33.92
N CYS A 210 16.74 -32.29 34.02
CA CYS A 210 17.52 -33.22 33.20
C CYS A 210 17.23 -33.07 31.70
N ILE A 211 15.95 -32.86 31.33
CA ILE A 211 15.55 -32.60 29.94
C ILE A 211 16.17 -31.29 29.43
N LEU A 212 16.11 -30.21 30.23
CA LEU A 212 16.68 -28.91 29.86
C LEU A 212 18.20 -28.96 29.71
N LEU A 213 18.90 -29.63 30.63
CA LEU A 213 20.35 -29.84 30.54
C LEU A 213 20.72 -30.72 29.34
N SER A 214 19.98 -31.82 29.11
CA SER A 214 20.21 -32.69 27.96
C SER A 214 20.01 -31.97 26.63
N ALA A 215 19.05 -31.05 26.54
CA ALA A 215 18.87 -30.17 25.38
C ALA A 215 20.04 -29.17 25.24
N SER A 216 20.49 -28.57 26.34
CA SER A 216 21.59 -27.60 26.37
C SER A 216 22.92 -28.21 25.93
N PHE A 217 23.21 -29.45 26.36
CA PHE A 217 24.39 -30.21 25.97
C PHE A 217 24.24 -30.97 24.63
N ALA A 218 23.12 -30.77 23.92
CA ALA A 218 22.87 -31.38 22.62
C ALA A 218 22.90 -32.93 22.63
N TYR A 219 22.52 -33.57 23.74
CA TYR A 219 22.40 -35.03 23.85
C TYR A 219 21.08 -35.55 23.28
N TRP A 220 20.86 -35.30 22.00
CA TRP A 220 19.57 -35.51 21.30
C TRP A 220 18.98 -36.91 21.41
N GLY A 221 19.82 -37.95 21.39
CA GLY A 221 19.35 -39.34 21.49
C GLY A 221 18.78 -39.67 22.88
N ARG A 222 19.47 -39.20 23.93
CA ARG A 222 19.06 -39.36 25.34
C ARG A 222 17.85 -38.49 25.65
N LEU A 223 17.85 -37.24 25.17
CA LEU A 223 16.73 -36.32 25.27
C LEU A 223 15.46 -36.94 24.67
N GLY A 224 15.56 -37.58 23.50
CA GLY A 224 14.44 -38.31 22.89
C GLY A 224 13.88 -39.42 23.79
N ALA A 225 14.77 -40.23 24.39
CA ALA A 225 14.36 -41.28 25.33
C ALA A 225 13.69 -40.72 26.59
N MET A 226 14.26 -39.68 27.20
CA MET A 226 13.70 -39.01 28.37
C MET A 226 12.30 -38.43 28.09
N LEU A 227 12.12 -37.76 26.96
CA LEU A 227 10.84 -37.18 26.57
C LEU A 227 9.78 -38.24 26.26
N MET A 228 10.18 -39.37 25.65
CA MET A 228 9.29 -40.51 25.42
C MET A 228 8.84 -41.14 26.75
N LEU A 229 9.78 -41.35 27.67
CA LEU A 229 9.47 -41.84 29.02
C LEU A 229 8.55 -40.86 29.76
N LEU A 230 8.83 -39.55 29.69
CA LEU A 230 7.97 -38.53 30.28
C LEU A 230 6.54 -38.57 29.70
N SER A 231 6.40 -38.75 28.39
CA SER A 231 5.08 -38.91 27.76
C SER A 231 4.33 -40.14 28.28
N LEU A 232 5.02 -41.26 28.50
CA LEU A 232 4.42 -42.47 29.06
C LEU A 232 4.03 -42.27 30.53
N LEU A 233 4.90 -41.62 31.32
CA LEU A 233 4.61 -41.27 32.71
C LEU A 233 3.40 -40.35 32.82
N PHE A 234 3.29 -39.34 31.94
CA PHE A 234 2.13 -38.47 31.86
C PHE A 234 0.85 -39.22 31.49
N LEU A 235 0.90 -40.22 30.61
CA LEU A 235 -0.25 -41.09 30.32
C LEU A 235 -0.69 -41.86 31.56
N VAL A 236 0.25 -42.48 32.28
CA VAL A 236 -0.05 -43.22 33.52
C VAL A 236 -0.58 -42.28 34.61
N SER A 237 -0.07 -41.06 34.71
CA SER A 237 -0.44 -40.08 35.74
C SER A 237 -1.92 -39.70 35.71
N ARG A 238 -2.60 -39.86 34.58
CA ARG A 238 -4.02 -39.54 34.44
C ARG A 238 -4.93 -40.43 35.26
N THR A 239 -4.49 -41.63 35.65
CA THR A 239 -5.26 -42.52 36.51
C THR A 239 -5.05 -42.23 38.01
N ALA A 240 -3.94 -41.57 38.35
CA ALA A 240 -3.55 -41.27 39.73
C ALA A 240 -3.83 -39.82 40.15
N GLU A 241 -3.81 -38.86 39.22
CA GLU A 241 -3.97 -37.44 39.51
C GLU A 241 -5.42 -37.02 39.77
N LYS A 242 -5.63 -36.33 40.89
CA LYS A 242 -6.94 -35.82 41.31
C LYS A 242 -7.14 -34.34 40.96
N ARG A 243 -6.06 -33.58 40.76
CA ARG A 243 -6.11 -32.15 40.41
C ARG A 243 -6.64 -31.95 38.99
N GLN A 244 -7.74 -31.23 38.83
CA GLN A 244 -8.37 -31.00 37.52
C GLN A 244 -7.43 -30.24 36.57
N GLU A 245 -6.78 -29.18 37.04
CA GLU A 245 -5.86 -28.36 36.25
C GLU A 245 -4.71 -29.18 35.65
N PHE A 246 -4.17 -30.13 36.43
CA PHE A 246 -3.10 -31.00 35.98
C PHE A 246 -3.60 -32.01 34.95
N ASN A 247 -4.79 -32.59 35.15
CA ASN A 247 -5.41 -33.47 34.15
C ASN A 247 -5.71 -32.76 32.83
N GLU A 248 -6.11 -31.49 32.87
CA GLU A 248 -6.24 -30.65 31.68
C GLU A 248 -4.88 -30.40 31.01
N ALA A 249 -3.82 -30.13 31.80
CA ALA A 249 -2.47 -29.96 31.27
C ALA A 249 -1.92 -31.23 30.58
N LEU A 250 -2.19 -32.41 31.15
CA LEU A 250 -1.77 -33.70 30.58
C LEU A 250 -2.34 -33.94 29.18
N SER A 251 -3.52 -33.41 28.87
CA SER A 251 -4.17 -33.58 27.55
C SER A 251 -3.37 -33.00 26.39
N TRP A 252 -2.52 -31.98 26.63
CA TRP A 252 -1.60 -31.41 25.65
C TRP A 252 -0.12 -31.70 25.96
N ALA A 253 0.26 -31.92 27.22
CA ALA A 253 1.64 -32.23 27.61
C ALA A 253 2.10 -33.63 27.13
N VAL A 254 1.21 -34.62 27.13
CA VAL A 254 1.48 -35.95 26.55
C VAL A 254 1.85 -35.84 25.07
N PRO A 255 0.99 -35.32 24.17
CA PRO A 255 1.34 -35.24 22.76
C PRO A 255 2.53 -34.30 22.49
N LEU A 256 2.73 -33.25 23.29
CA LEU A 256 3.89 -32.38 23.13
C LEU A 256 5.21 -33.10 23.44
N SER A 257 5.30 -33.76 24.60
CA SER A 257 6.50 -34.53 24.98
C SER A 257 6.77 -35.67 24.00
N PHE A 258 5.74 -36.37 23.56
CA PHE A 258 5.84 -37.40 22.52
C PHE A 258 6.40 -36.84 21.20
N ALA A 259 5.89 -35.70 20.72
CA ALA A 259 6.39 -35.08 19.49
C ALA A 259 7.84 -34.60 19.64
N LEU A 260 8.18 -33.97 20.77
CA LEU A 260 9.55 -33.53 21.04
C LEU A 260 10.53 -34.70 21.15
N ALA A 261 10.07 -35.87 21.59
CA ALA A 261 10.88 -37.09 21.60
C ALA A 261 11.31 -37.48 20.16
N PHE A 262 10.33 -37.59 19.25
CA PHE A 262 10.59 -37.89 17.84
C PHE A 262 11.39 -36.79 17.13
N PHE A 263 11.16 -35.53 17.48
CA PHE A 263 11.96 -34.42 16.98
C PHE A 263 13.43 -34.55 17.39
N SER A 264 13.67 -34.88 18.66
CA SER A 264 15.02 -35.07 19.21
C SER A 264 15.72 -36.27 18.58
N TRP A 265 15.01 -37.39 18.41
CA TRP A 265 15.55 -38.53 17.66
C TRP A 265 15.83 -38.21 16.20
N GLY A 266 15.02 -37.40 15.53
CA GLY A 266 15.34 -36.88 14.20
C GLY A 266 16.67 -36.12 14.19
N LYS A 267 16.90 -35.25 15.18
CA LYS A 267 18.16 -34.51 15.31
C LYS A 267 19.35 -35.42 15.64
N TRP A 268 19.13 -36.47 16.43
CA TRP A 268 20.13 -37.51 16.67
C TRP A 268 20.48 -38.28 15.37
N LEU A 269 19.48 -38.71 14.59
CA LEU A 269 19.67 -39.34 13.28
C LEU A 269 20.44 -38.43 12.33
N ARG A 270 20.15 -37.13 12.31
CA ARG A 270 20.92 -36.12 11.54
C ARG A 270 22.40 -36.08 11.92
N THR A 271 22.72 -36.41 13.16
CA THR A 271 24.10 -36.38 13.67
C THR A 271 24.86 -37.64 13.24
N ILE A 272 24.20 -38.80 13.19
CA ILE A 272 24.87 -40.07 12.91
C ILE A 272 24.81 -40.47 11.43
N TRP A 273 23.72 -40.12 10.73
CA TRP A 273 23.46 -40.60 9.37
C TRP A 273 23.69 -39.50 8.32
N PRO A 274 24.72 -39.63 7.44
CA PRO A 274 25.05 -38.59 6.45
C PRO A 274 23.89 -38.26 5.50
N PHE A 275 23.18 -39.28 5.01
CA PHE A 275 22.01 -39.07 4.15
C PHE A 275 20.97 -38.16 4.81
N TYR A 276 20.64 -38.42 6.08
CA TYR A 276 19.70 -37.58 6.82
C TYR A 276 20.18 -36.12 6.90
N ARG A 277 21.49 -35.91 7.07
CA ARG A 277 22.09 -34.58 7.17
C ARG A 277 22.05 -33.79 5.88
N GLU A 278 22.40 -34.44 4.78
CA GLU A 278 22.62 -33.80 3.48
C GLU A 278 21.36 -33.72 2.63
N THR A 279 20.47 -34.71 2.71
CA THR A 279 19.24 -34.75 1.90
C THR A 279 18.01 -34.28 2.67
N LEU A 280 17.74 -34.89 3.84
CA LEU A 280 16.51 -34.68 4.61
C LEU A 280 16.54 -33.45 5.54
N GLY A 281 17.73 -33.05 5.99
CA GLY A 281 17.97 -31.81 6.72
C GLY A 281 17.20 -31.67 8.04
N PHE A 282 17.00 -30.43 8.47
CA PHE A 282 16.27 -30.12 9.72
C PHE A 282 14.75 -30.31 9.60
N ALA A 283 14.18 -30.07 8.41
CA ALA A 283 12.75 -30.19 8.17
C ALA A 283 12.23 -31.59 8.50
N MET A 284 13.03 -32.62 8.24
CA MET A 284 12.64 -34.00 8.54
C MET A 284 12.48 -34.28 10.04
N ASN A 285 13.21 -33.59 10.92
CA ASN A 285 13.01 -33.72 12.38
C ASN A 285 11.57 -33.34 12.76
N ALA A 286 11.11 -32.23 12.20
CA ALA A 286 9.77 -31.71 12.44
C ALA A 286 8.69 -32.56 11.73
N ILE A 287 8.98 -33.12 10.56
CA ILE A 287 8.10 -34.09 9.89
C ILE A 287 7.94 -35.36 10.74
N LEU A 288 9.02 -35.91 11.29
CA LEU A 288 8.94 -37.11 12.15
C LEU A 288 8.03 -36.87 13.36
N ALA A 289 8.17 -35.72 14.01
CA ALA A 289 7.30 -35.31 15.11
C ALA A 289 5.84 -35.11 14.68
N ALA A 290 5.61 -34.48 13.53
CA ALA A 290 4.25 -34.29 13.00
C ALA A 290 3.59 -35.61 12.59
N ALA A 291 4.34 -36.50 11.93
CA ALA A 291 3.88 -37.79 11.44
C ALA A 291 3.57 -38.76 12.57
N SER A 292 4.40 -38.79 13.62
CA SER A 292 4.15 -39.63 14.80
C SER A 292 2.86 -39.22 15.51
N LEU A 293 2.59 -37.92 15.66
CA LEU A 293 1.32 -37.44 16.19
C LEU A 293 0.13 -37.68 15.25
N ALA A 294 0.32 -37.57 13.93
CA ALA A 294 -0.74 -37.87 12.98
C ALA A 294 -1.15 -39.35 13.04
N ALA A 295 -0.18 -40.27 13.19
CA ALA A 295 -0.42 -41.68 13.42
C ALA A 295 -1.09 -41.94 14.77
N GLY A 296 -0.58 -41.33 15.85
CA GLY A 296 -1.18 -41.42 17.19
C GLY A 296 -2.63 -40.92 17.23
N MET A 297 -2.93 -39.84 16.52
CA MET A 297 -4.28 -39.30 16.38
C MET A 297 -5.22 -40.31 15.72
N LEU A 298 -4.78 -41.03 14.67
CA LEU A 298 -5.61 -42.04 14.00
C LEU A 298 -5.96 -43.20 14.94
N LEU A 299 -5.01 -43.61 15.79
CA LEU A 299 -5.20 -44.68 16.78
C LEU A 299 -6.11 -44.23 17.94
N ASN A 300 -5.93 -42.99 18.45
CA ASN A 300 -6.66 -42.50 19.63
C ASN A 300 -7.98 -41.78 19.34
N ARG A 301 -8.38 -41.59 18.08
CA ARG A 301 -9.56 -40.79 17.70
C ARG A 301 -10.87 -41.26 18.35
N LYS A 302 -11.01 -42.57 18.60
CA LYS A 302 -12.22 -43.16 19.20
C LYS A 302 -12.16 -43.27 20.72
N ILE A 303 -10.95 -43.26 21.29
CA ILE A 303 -10.74 -43.50 22.73
C ILE A 303 -10.79 -42.16 23.47
N GLU A 304 -10.07 -41.15 22.97
CA GLU A 304 -9.94 -39.86 23.65
C GLU A 304 -10.00 -38.67 22.67
N PRO A 305 -11.20 -38.09 22.47
CA PRO A 305 -11.37 -37.02 21.48
C PRO A 305 -10.63 -35.73 21.85
N ALA A 306 -10.49 -35.42 23.15
CA ALA A 306 -9.81 -34.21 23.61
C ALA A 306 -8.30 -34.23 23.29
N MET A 307 -7.61 -35.33 23.62
CA MET A 307 -6.19 -35.51 23.29
C MET A 307 -5.96 -35.58 21.78
N SER A 308 -6.85 -36.25 21.05
CA SER A 308 -6.80 -36.33 19.58
C SER A 308 -6.83 -34.93 18.93
N LYS A 309 -7.60 -33.99 19.51
CA LYS A 309 -7.62 -32.58 19.06
C LYS A 309 -6.28 -31.87 19.30
N TYR A 310 -5.65 -32.03 20.46
CA TYR A 310 -4.33 -31.45 20.71
C TYR A 310 -3.24 -32.08 19.83
N MET A 311 -3.26 -33.40 19.64
CA MET A 311 -2.37 -34.11 18.71
C MET A 311 -2.46 -33.53 17.30
N PHE A 312 -3.68 -33.21 16.82
CA PHE A 312 -3.87 -32.57 15.52
C PHE A 312 -3.18 -31.20 15.44
N PHE A 313 -3.42 -30.30 16.40
CA PHE A 313 -2.86 -28.95 16.35
C PHE A 313 -1.34 -28.93 16.57
N ILE A 314 -0.83 -29.75 17.48
CA ILE A 314 0.62 -29.87 17.71
C ILE A 314 1.30 -30.49 16.48
N SER A 315 0.71 -31.51 15.84
CA SER A 315 1.19 -32.08 14.58
C SER A 315 1.28 -31.01 13.48
N GLN A 316 0.25 -30.17 13.35
CA GLN A 316 0.23 -29.06 12.40
C GLN A 316 1.30 -28.00 12.72
N ALA A 317 1.55 -27.70 13.99
CA ALA A 317 2.60 -26.77 14.40
C ALA A 317 3.99 -27.29 14.04
N PHE A 318 4.31 -28.56 14.33
CA PHE A 318 5.57 -29.17 13.90
C PHE A 318 5.68 -29.24 12.38
N TYR A 319 4.61 -29.59 11.67
CA TYR A 319 4.64 -29.60 10.20
C TYR A 319 4.86 -28.19 9.63
N SER A 320 4.28 -27.16 10.24
CA SER A 320 4.52 -25.77 9.89
C SER A 320 5.98 -25.36 10.12
N ALA A 321 6.59 -25.81 11.22
CA ALA A 321 8.03 -25.64 11.45
C ALA A 321 8.87 -26.38 10.38
N ALA A 322 8.40 -27.52 9.90
CA ALA A 322 9.02 -28.24 8.78
C ALA A 322 8.95 -27.44 7.47
N VAL A 323 7.80 -26.84 7.16
CA VAL A 323 7.62 -25.97 5.99
C VAL A 323 8.53 -24.73 6.09
N LEU A 324 8.54 -24.05 7.24
CA LEU A 324 9.39 -22.87 7.45
C LEU A 324 10.88 -23.22 7.32
N SER A 325 11.31 -24.33 7.93
CA SER A 325 12.69 -24.77 7.80
C SER A 325 13.04 -25.21 6.37
N ALA A 326 12.11 -25.81 5.61
CA ALA A 326 12.33 -26.14 4.21
C ALA A 326 12.52 -24.87 3.34
N ILE A 327 11.86 -23.76 3.68
CA ILE A 327 11.97 -22.48 2.97
C ILE A 327 13.27 -21.75 3.34
N PHE A 328 13.59 -21.63 4.64
CA PHE A 328 14.67 -20.77 5.12
C PHE A 328 16.01 -21.46 5.35
N LEU A 329 16.02 -22.77 5.59
CA LEU A 329 17.24 -23.52 5.86
C LEU A 329 17.71 -24.30 4.61
N PRO A 330 19.02 -24.61 4.53
CA PRO A 330 19.55 -25.48 3.49
C PRO A 330 18.89 -26.86 3.57
N LEU A 331 18.31 -27.29 2.45
CA LEU A 331 17.65 -28.58 2.28
C LEU A 331 17.82 -28.98 0.81
N ASN A 332 17.99 -30.27 0.53
CA ASN A 332 18.01 -30.78 -0.83
C ASN A 332 16.73 -30.38 -1.58
N GLU A 333 16.83 -30.03 -2.85
CA GLU A 333 15.72 -29.47 -3.62
C GLU A 333 14.53 -30.44 -3.71
N TRP A 334 14.77 -31.74 -3.85
CA TRP A 334 13.72 -32.76 -3.90
C TRP A 334 13.02 -32.93 -2.57
N SER A 335 13.77 -32.91 -1.47
CA SER A 335 13.20 -32.95 -0.13
C SER A 335 12.40 -31.69 0.17
N ARG A 336 12.87 -30.51 -0.24
CA ARG A 336 12.12 -29.24 -0.14
C ARG A 336 10.81 -29.29 -0.92
N ALA A 337 10.85 -29.75 -2.17
CA ALA A 337 9.66 -29.90 -3.01
C ALA A 337 8.68 -30.90 -2.38
N ALA A 338 9.15 -32.06 -1.90
CA ALA A 338 8.31 -33.06 -1.26
C ALA A 338 7.61 -32.52 0.00
N VAL A 339 8.34 -31.79 0.87
CA VAL A 339 7.76 -31.14 2.05
C VAL A 339 6.63 -30.20 1.64
N LEU A 340 6.84 -29.34 0.66
CA LEU A 340 5.84 -28.33 0.28
C LEU A 340 4.65 -28.94 -0.46
N VAL A 341 4.86 -29.93 -1.33
CA VAL A 341 3.78 -30.65 -2.03
C VAL A 341 2.91 -31.44 -1.03
N CYS A 342 3.52 -32.18 -0.10
CA CYS A 342 2.78 -32.84 0.98
C CYS A 342 2.02 -31.80 1.85
N GLY A 343 2.58 -30.60 1.99
CA GLY A 343 1.98 -29.51 2.74
C GLY A 343 0.64 -29.04 2.18
N ILE A 344 0.43 -29.14 0.87
CA ILE A 344 -0.86 -28.81 0.24
C ILE A 344 -1.99 -29.65 0.86
N GLY A 345 -1.78 -30.97 0.98
CA GLY A 345 -2.76 -31.88 1.58
C GLY A 345 -2.94 -31.67 3.09
N ILE A 346 -1.86 -31.40 3.81
CA ILE A 346 -1.88 -31.20 5.27
C ILE A 346 -2.59 -29.90 5.65
N TYR A 347 -2.35 -28.81 4.91
CA TYR A 347 -3.03 -27.54 5.13
C TYR A 347 -4.46 -27.52 4.58
N TYR A 348 -4.78 -28.32 3.56
CA TYR A 348 -6.17 -28.58 3.19
C TYR A 348 -6.95 -29.24 4.34
N ARG A 349 -6.34 -30.21 5.03
CA ARG A 349 -6.93 -30.83 6.21
C ARG A 349 -7.08 -29.83 7.38
N LEU A 350 -6.09 -28.94 7.58
CA LEU A 350 -6.19 -27.84 8.54
C LEU A 350 -7.36 -26.91 8.22
N HIS A 351 -7.50 -26.52 6.94
CA HIS A 351 -8.61 -25.70 6.49
C HIS A 351 -9.96 -26.36 6.77
N LYS A 352 -10.12 -27.65 6.45
CA LYS A 352 -11.36 -28.39 6.75
C LYS A 352 -11.67 -28.48 8.25
N ALA A 353 -10.65 -28.53 9.10
CA ALA A 353 -10.82 -28.61 10.54
C ALA A 353 -11.22 -27.28 11.19
N VAL A 354 -10.64 -26.15 10.74
CA VAL A 354 -10.82 -24.83 11.37
C VAL A 354 -11.86 -23.96 10.64
N LYS A 355 -11.92 -24.03 9.31
CA LYS A 355 -12.83 -23.27 8.44
C LYS A 355 -12.81 -21.75 8.67
N ASN A 356 -11.64 -21.18 8.95
CA ASN A 356 -11.46 -19.74 9.11
C ASN A 356 -10.72 -19.10 7.92
N ARG A 357 -10.79 -17.76 7.83
CA ARG A 357 -10.15 -16.99 6.75
C ARG A 357 -8.63 -17.20 6.71
N LEU A 358 -7.93 -17.18 7.84
CA LEU A 358 -6.47 -17.34 7.87
C LEU A 358 -6.02 -18.70 7.30
N SER A 359 -6.68 -19.79 7.69
CA SER A 359 -6.37 -21.14 7.19
C SER A 359 -6.54 -21.25 5.67
N SER A 360 -7.50 -20.52 5.09
CA SER A 360 -7.72 -20.54 3.64
C SER A 360 -6.62 -19.83 2.83
N TYR A 361 -5.90 -18.86 3.40
CA TYR A 361 -4.78 -18.17 2.73
C TYR A 361 -3.45 -18.91 2.85
N LEU A 362 -3.29 -19.79 3.84
CA LEU A 362 -2.10 -20.63 3.97
C LEU A 362 -1.98 -21.64 2.82
N MET A 363 -3.10 -22.10 2.27
CA MET A 363 -3.10 -23.03 1.14
C MET A 363 -2.47 -22.44 -0.15
N PRO A 364 -2.93 -21.28 -0.67
CA PRO A 364 -2.28 -20.61 -1.81
C PRO A 364 -0.79 -20.36 -1.58
N ALA A 365 -0.40 -19.94 -0.37
CA ALA A 365 1.01 -19.68 -0.04
C ALA A 365 1.88 -20.94 -0.17
N ILE A 366 1.36 -22.10 0.24
CA ILE A 366 2.08 -23.37 0.13
C ILE A 366 2.11 -23.88 -1.30
N VAL A 367 1.00 -23.76 -2.05
CA VAL A 367 0.98 -24.10 -3.49
C VAL A 367 2.01 -23.26 -4.24
N PHE A 368 2.09 -21.97 -3.92
CA PHE A 368 3.06 -21.03 -4.47
C PHE A 368 4.50 -21.45 -4.16
N ALA A 369 4.82 -21.72 -2.88
CA ALA A 369 6.15 -22.17 -2.49
C ALA A 369 6.50 -23.54 -3.11
N ALA A 370 5.53 -24.46 -3.17
CA ALA A 370 5.69 -25.77 -3.77
C ALA A 370 6.02 -25.69 -5.27
N TYR A 371 5.41 -24.75 -6.00
CA TYR A 371 5.71 -24.53 -7.42
C TYR A 371 7.20 -24.20 -7.62
N PHE A 372 7.73 -23.20 -6.91
CA PHE A 372 9.14 -22.82 -7.05
C PHE A 372 10.10 -23.91 -6.56
N ALA A 373 9.76 -24.59 -5.47
CA ALA A 373 10.55 -25.71 -4.99
C ALA A 373 10.62 -26.85 -6.01
N LEU A 374 9.49 -27.21 -6.63
CA LEU A 374 9.43 -28.21 -7.68
C LEU A 374 10.24 -27.77 -8.91
N LEU A 375 10.07 -26.52 -9.35
CA LEU A 375 10.79 -25.97 -10.49
C LEU A 375 12.31 -26.03 -10.27
N THR A 376 12.79 -25.60 -9.09
CA THR A 376 14.22 -25.69 -8.75
C THR A 376 14.73 -27.13 -8.71
N ALA A 377 13.95 -28.07 -8.15
CA ALA A 377 14.32 -29.49 -8.12
C ALA A 377 14.44 -30.09 -9.54
N VAL A 378 13.47 -29.80 -10.42
CA VAL A 378 13.48 -30.28 -11.81
C VAL A 378 14.62 -29.64 -12.61
N SER A 379 14.86 -28.34 -12.44
CA SER A 379 15.90 -27.59 -13.18
C SER A 379 17.33 -28.10 -12.96
N ARG A 380 17.58 -28.81 -11.84
CA ARG A 380 18.89 -29.41 -11.56
C ARG A 380 19.15 -30.72 -12.30
N ILE A 381 18.09 -31.43 -12.70
CA ILE A 381 18.21 -32.73 -13.37
C ILE A 381 18.02 -32.58 -14.88
N VAL A 382 17.12 -31.69 -15.29
CA VAL A 382 16.72 -31.54 -16.68
C VAL A 382 16.95 -30.11 -17.12
N PHE A 383 17.55 -29.93 -18.30
CA PHE A 383 17.61 -28.63 -18.95
C PHE A 383 16.20 -28.16 -19.28
N LEU A 384 15.76 -27.08 -18.62
CA LEU A 384 14.43 -26.53 -18.85
C LEU A 384 14.38 -25.84 -20.23
N PRO A 385 13.39 -26.17 -21.07
CA PRO A 385 13.17 -25.45 -22.33
C PRO A 385 12.99 -23.94 -22.07
N ASP A 386 13.44 -23.10 -22.99
CA ASP A 386 13.40 -21.64 -22.81
C ASP A 386 11.99 -21.09 -22.55
N ILE A 387 10.96 -21.71 -23.15
CA ILE A 387 9.56 -21.36 -22.89
C ILE A 387 9.16 -21.47 -21.41
N VAL A 388 9.75 -22.43 -20.67
CA VAL A 388 9.51 -22.59 -19.23
C VAL A 388 10.19 -21.46 -18.48
N ARG A 389 11.44 -21.12 -18.86
CA ARG A 389 12.21 -20.02 -18.24
C ARG A 389 11.52 -18.66 -18.43
N TRP A 390 10.94 -18.41 -19.60
CA TRP A 390 10.21 -17.17 -19.87
C TRP A 390 8.89 -17.04 -19.10
N THR A 391 8.31 -18.18 -18.69
CA THR A 391 6.99 -18.22 -18.03
C THR A 391 7.05 -18.54 -16.54
N GLU A 392 8.20 -18.96 -16.01
CA GLU A 392 8.35 -19.48 -14.64
C GLU A 392 7.83 -18.53 -13.55
N ILE A 393 7.99 -17.23 -13.73
CA ILE A 393 7.56 -16.23 -12.75
C ILE A 393 6.03 -16.06 -12.78
N VAL A 394 5.39 -16.18 -13.94
CA VAL A 394 3.96 -15.88 -14.11
C VAL A 394 3.09 -17.12 -13.90
N MET A 395 3.62 -18.30 -14.22
CA MET A 395 2.96 -19.60 -14.06
C MET A 395 2.35 -19.85 -12.67
N PRO A 396 2.98 -19.52 -11.52
CA PRO A 396 2.33 -19.70 -10.22
C PRO A 396 1.03 -18.93 -10.11
N GLY A 397 0.98 -17.68 -10.61
CA GLY A 397 -0.25 -16.89 -10.61
C GLY A 397 -1.35 -17.49 -11.50
N ILE A 398 -0.97 -18.05 -12.65
CA ILE A 398 -1.89 -18.77 -13.55
C ILE A 398 -2.42 -20.05 -12.87
N ILE A 399 -1.56 -20.84 -12.23
CA ILE A 399 -1.94 -22.06 -11.51
C ILE A 399 -2.89 -21.73 -10.37
N LEU A 400 -2.61 -20.69 -9.57
CA LEU A 400 -3.49 -20.25 -8.49
C LEU A 400 -4.85 -19.78 -9.03
N ALA A 401 -4.88 -19.05 -10.15
CA ALA A 401 -6.13 -18.66 -10.80
C ALA A 401 -6.93 -19.85 -11.35
N GLY A 402 -6.24 -20.84 -11.93
CA GLY A 402 -6.84 -22.10 -12.40
C GLY A 402 -7.46 -22.92 -11.26
N ILE A 403 -6.74 -23.07 -10.13
CA ILE A 403 -7.26 -23.72 -8.93
C ILE A 403 -8.47 -22.96 -8.37
N SER A 404 -8.41 -21.63 -8.35
CA SER A 404 -9.55 -20.79 -7.98
C SER A 404 -10.77 -21.11 -8.86
N ALA A 405 -10.63 -21.09 -10.19
CA ALA A 405 -11.73 -21.37 -11.11
C ALA A 405 -12.37 -22.76 -10.85
N PHE A 406 -11.56 -23.79 -10.58
CA PHE A 406 -12.03 -25.13 -10.23
C PHE A 406 -12.81 -25.15 -8.90
N LEU A 407 -12.35 -24.41 -7.88
CA LEU A 407 -12.94 -24.39 -6.55
C LEU A 407 -14.21 -23.55 -6.44
N ARG A 408 -14.56 -22.75 -7.46
CA ARG A 408 -15.69 -21.82 -7.44
C ARG A 408 -17.01 -22.45 -6.99
N ASN A 409 -17.31 -23.64 -7.50
CA ASN A 409 -18.55 -24.37 -7.22
C ASN A 409 -18.43 -25.39 -6.09
N ILE A 410 -17.22 -25.58 -5.54
CA ILE A 410 -16.93 -26.60 -4.51
C ILE A 410 -16.83 -25.94 -3.14
N GLU A 411 -15.98 -24.93 -2.98
CA GLU A 411 -15.66 -24.35 -1.68
C GLU A 411 -15.35 -22.84 -1.78
N GLN A 412 -16.34 -22.01 -1.47
CA GLN A 412 -16.29 -20.57 -1.73
C GLN A 412 -15.20 -19.81 -0.97
N MET A 413 -14.78 -20.30 0.21
CA MET A 413 -13.72 -19.67 1.01
C MET A 413 -12.33 -19.88 0.40
N LEU A 414 -12.05 -21.09 -0.11
CA LEU A 414 -10.82 -21.36 -0.83
C LEU A 414 -10.80 -20.66 -2.18
N PHE A 415 -11.92 -20.66 -2.92
CA PHE A 415 -12.07 -19.89 -4.16
C PHE A 415 -11.59 -18.44 -3.97
N ARG A 416 -12.12 -17.74 -2.96
CA ARG A 416 -11.72 -16.34 -2.69
C ARG A 416 -10.23 -16.21 -2.37
N SER A 417 -9.67 -17.12 -1.58
CA SER A 417 -8.27 -17.04 -1.16
C SER A 417 -7.30 -17.29 -2.29
N PHE A 418 -7.57 -18.28 -3.16
CA PHE A 418 -6.79 -18.53 -4.36
C PHE A 418 -6.95 -17.40 -5.39
N ALA A 419 -8.17 -16.89 -5.61
CA ALA A 419 -8.41 -15.77 -6.53
C ALA A 419 -7.65 -14.50 -6.13
N TRP A 420 -7.73 -14.10 -4.86
CA TRP A 420 -7.02 -12.93 -4.36
C TRP A 420 -5.50 -13.11 -4.43
N SER A 421 -4.99 -14.28 -4.03
CA SER A 421 -3.55 -14.56 -4.08
C SER A 421 -3.03 -14.52 -5.52
N ALA A 422 -3.76 -15.09 -6.47
CA ALA A 422 -3.42 -15.05 -7.89
C ALA A 422 -3.38 -13.61 -8.42
N HIS A 423 -4.45 -12.83 -8.20
CA HIS A 423 -4.57 -11.48 -8.78
C HIS A 423 -3.72 -10.41 -8.07
N ILE A 424 -3.28 -10.63 -6.83
CA ILE A 424 -2.27 -9.78 -6.18
C ILE A 424 -0.87 -10.10 -6.73
N TYR A 425 -0.58 -11.37 -6.98
CA TYR A 425 0.73 -11.81 -7.46
C TYR A 425 0.95 -11.51 -8.95
N LEU A 426 -0.05 -11.75 -9.80
CA LEU A 426 0.09 -11.69 -11.27
C LEU A 426 0.61 -10.34 -11.79
N PRO A 427 0.15 -9.15 -11.33
CA PRO A 427 0.70 -7.88 -11.78
C PRO A 427 2.20 -7.72 -11.49
N PHE A 428 2.64 -8.13 -10.30
CA PHE A 428 4.04 -8.09 -9.93
C PHE A 428 4.88 -9.06 -10.77
N ALA A 429 4.37 -10.28 -10.96
CA ALA A 429 5.01 -11.29 -11.80
C ALA A 429 5.16 -10.82 -13.25
N LEU A 430 4.12 -10.22 -13.84
CA LEU A 430 4.15 -9.69 -15.20
C LEU A 430 5.13 -8.53 -15.35
N ALA A 431 5.16 -7.60 -14.39
CA ALA A 431 6.13 -6.51 -14.40
C ALA A 431 7.57 -7.03 -14.35
N LEU A 432 7.85 -8.00 -13.47
CA LEU A 432 9.16 -8.60 -13.35
C LEU A 432 9.56 -9.40 -14.60
N THR A 433 8.64 -10.19 -15.16
CA THR A 433 8.88 -10.92 -16.42
C THR A 433 9.14 -9.97 -17.58
N TRP A 434 8.39 -8.88 -17.68
CA TRP A 434 8.61 -7.88 -18.73
C TRP A 434 9.95 -7.16 -18.57
N LEU A 435 10.40 -6.88 -17.33
CA LEU A 435 11.70 -6.27 -17.06
C LEU A 435 12.88 -7.21 -17.35
N LEU A 436 12.75 -8.50 -17.05
CA LEU A 436 13.84 -9.48 -17.21
C LEU A 436 13.89 -10.11 -18.61
N HIS A 437 12.74 -10.27 -19.26
CA HIS A 437 12.58 -11.01 -20.51
C HIS A 437 11.68 -10.26 -21.50
N SER A 438 11.90 -8.96 -21.71
CA SER A 438 11.01 -8.06 -22.47
C SER A 438 10.55 -8.62 -23.82
N GLU A 439 11.45 -9.24 -24.59
CA GLU A 439 11.16 -9.79 -25.93
C GLU A 439 10.34 -11.09 -25.87
N HIS A 440 10.60 -11.91 -24.85
CA HIS A 440 9.98 -13.23 -24.69
C HIS A 440 8.78 -13.24 -23.73
N ALA A 441 8.44 -12.10 -23.13
CA ALA A 441 7.33 -11.96 -22.20
C ALA A 441 5.95 -12.15 -22.86
N PHE A 442 5.86 -12.17 -24.20
CA PHE A 442 4.59 -12.27 -24.93
C PHE A 442 3.77 -13.50 -24.50
N ILE A 443 4.38 -14.68 -24.30
CA ILE A 443 3.63 -15.89 -23.89
C ILE A 443 3.00 -15.71 -22.51
N SER A 444 3.77 -15.17 -21.57
CA SER A 444 3.33 -14.87 -20.21
C SER A 444 2.19 -13.85 -20.19
N LEU A 445 2.29 -12.81 -21.04
CA LEU A 445 1.27 -11.77 -21.18
C LEU A 445 -0.01 -12.27 -21.85
N ALA A 446 0.10 -13.14 -22.85
CA ALA A 446 -1.05 -13.81 -23.45
C ALA A 446 -1.79 -14.69 -22.44
N ALA A 447 -1.04 -15.51 -21.68
CA ALA A 447 -1.60 -16.38 -20.65
C ALA A 447 -2.28 -15.57 -19.53
N ALA A 448 -1.66 -14.48 -19.07
CA ALA A 448 -2.27 -13.57 -18.12
C ALA A 448 -3.52 -12.86 -18.68
N GLY A 449 -3.48 -12.44 -19.93
CA GLY A 449 -4.64 -11.88 -20.62
C GLY A 449 -5.82 -12.84 -20.64
N ALA A 450 -5.58 -14.13 -20.91
CA ALA A 450 -6.59 -15.17 -20.83
C ALA A 450 -7.12 -15.37 -19.40
N VAL A 451 -6.25 -15.37 -18.39
CA VAL A 451 -6.65 -15.45 -16.97
C VAL A 451 -7.55 -14.28 -16.59
N TYR A 452 -7.16 -13.04 -16.90
CA TYR A 452 -7.97 -11.86 -16.61
C TYR A 452 -9.29 -11.85 -17.37
N TRP A 453 -9.30 -12.29 -18.63
CA TRP A 453 -10.52 -12.46 -19.41
C TRP A 453 -11.47 -13.46 -18.75
N ILE A 454 -10.98 -14.63 -18.33
CA ILE A 454 -11.77 -15.63 -17.61
C ILE A 454 -12.29 -15.06 -16.28
N SER A 455 -11.43 -14.42 -15.49
CA SER A 455 -11.80 -13.81 -14.20
C SER A 455 -12.86 -12.71 -14.33
N SER A 456 -12.86 -11.96 -15.43
CA SER A 456 -13.89 -10.94 -15.69
C SER A 456 -15.30 -11.55 -15.78
N ARG A 457 -15.42 -12.74 -16.38
CA ARG A 457 -16.69 -13.49 -16.51
C ARG A 457 -17.11 -14.22 -15.24
N GLN A 458 -16.17 -14.48 -14.34
CA GLN A 458 -16.44 -15.15 -13.07
C GLN A 458 -16.76 -14.17 -11.92
N SER A 459 -16.51 -12.89 -12.13
CA SER A 459 -16.62 -11.87 -11.09
C SER A 459 -18.07 -11.46 -10.80
N PRO A 460 -18.50 -11.41 -9.52
CA PRO A 460 -19.86 -11.04 -9.16
C PRO A 460 -20.10 -9.52 -9.09
N ARG A 461 -19.03 -8.71 -9.02
CA ARG A 461 -19.12 -7.26 -8.83
C ARG A 461 -18.67 -6.52 -10.09
N GLU A 462 -19.46 -5.53 -10.50
CA GLU A 462 -19.22 -4.74 -11.71
C GLU A 462 -17.81 -4.12 -11.78
N TRP A 463 -17.30 -3.58 -10.67
CA TRP A 463 -15.95 -3.00 -10.65
C TRP A 463 -14.85 -4.04 -10.86
N GLN A 464 -15.05 -5.28 -10.41
CA GLN A 464 -14.09 -6.39 -10.61
C GLN A 464 -14.10 -6.84 -12.06
N THR A 465 -15.28 -6.97 -12.66
CA THR A 465 -15.44 -7.28 -14.08
C THR A 465 -14.72 -6.25 -14.94
N LYS A 466 -14.91 -4.95 -14.67
CA LYS A 466 -14.19 -3.87 -15.37
C LYS A 466 -12.68 -3.96 -15.17
N ALA A 467 -12.21 -4.09 -13.93
CA ALA A 467 -10.78 -4.16 -13.63
C ALA A 467 -10.09 -5.33 -14.35
N PHE A 468 -10.69 -6.52 -14.33
CA PHE A 468 -10.14 -7.69 -15.02
C PHE A 468 -10.25 -7.57 -16.54
N LEU A 469 -11.36 -7.06 -17.07
CA LEU A 469 -11.52 -6.82 -18.51
C LEU A 469 -10.44 -5.85 -19.02
N TYR A 470 -10.22 -4.73 -18.32
CA TYR A 470 -9.21 -3.76 -18.70
C TYR A 470 -7.78 -4.29 -18.52
N SER A 471 -7.55 -5.12 -17.50
CA SER A 471 -6.26 -5.83 -17.32
C SER A 471 -5.99 -6.82 -18.45
N ALA A 472 -7.02 -7.48 -18.98
CA ALA A 472 -6.89 -8.35 -20.14
C ALA A 472 -6.53 -7.54 -21.40
N CYS A 473 -7.19 -6.40 -21.64
CA CYS A 473 -6.85 -5.49 -22.74
C CYS A 473 -5.43 -4.92 -22.62
N PHE A 474 -5.00 -4.56 -21.41
CA PHE A 474 -3.66 -4.05 -21.17
C PHE A 474 -2.59 -5.13 -21.35
N SER A 475 -2.86 -6.36 -20.90
CA SER A 475 -1.99 -7.51 -21.14
C SER A 475 -1.86 -7.81 -22.64
N LEU A 476 -2.94 -7.65 -23.41
CA LEU A 476 -2.93 -7.79 -24.87
C LEU A 476 -2.09 -6.71 -25.56
N PHE A 477 -2.14 -5.46 -25.07
CA PHE A 477 -1.25 -4.41 -25.56
C PHE A 477 0.22 -4.75 -25.32
N LEU A 478 0.58 -5.12 -24.08
CA LEU A 478 1.95 -5.51 -23.74
C LEU A 478 2.39 -6.76 -24.50
N PHE A 479 1.47 -7.68 -24.81
CA PHE A 479 1.72 -8.82 -25.68
C PHE A 479 2.18 -8.37 -27.07
N PHE A 480 1.44 -7.46 -27.72
CA PHE A 480 1.84 -6.95 -29.04
C PHE A 480 3.13 -6.15 -28.97
N TYR A 481 3.35 -5.41 -27.88
CA TYR A 481 4.60 -4.70 -27.65
C TYR A 481 5.80 -5.65 -27.56
N SER A 482 5.67 -6.73 -26.80
CA SER A 482 6.73 -7.75 -26.66
C SER A 482 6.97 -8.51 -27.96
N LEU A 483 5.90 -8.77 -28.73
CA LEU A 483 5.98 -9.42 -30.03
C LEU A 483 6.65 -8.54 -31.09
N ASP A 484 6.44 -7.23 -31.05
CA ASP A 484 7.16 -6.27 -31.89
C ASP A 484 8.67 -6.23 -31.57
N LEU A 485 9.03 -6.28 -30.28
CA LEU A 485 10.44 -6.41 -29.89
C LEU A 485 11.09 -7.67 -30.47
N LEU A 486 10.36 -8.80 -30.44
CA LEU A 486 10.89 -10.09 -30.87
C LEU A 486 11.00 -10.21 -32.40
N ILE A 487 9.98 -9.78 -33.15
CA ILE A 487 9.89 -10.01 -34.61
C ILE A 487 10.48 -8.85 -35.41
N PHE A 488 10.26 -7.62 -34.95
CA PHE A 488 10.60 -6.40 -35.69
C PHE A 488 11.70 -5.59 -35.01
N GLU A 489 12.38 -6.16 -34.00
CA GLU A 489 13.46 -5.53 -33.22
C GLU A 489 13.06 -4.17 -32.62
N GLY A 490 11.76 -3.93 -32.46
CA GLY A 490 11.23 -2.66 -31.99
C GLY A 490 11.09 -1.55 -33.03
N SER A 491 11.26 -1.86 -34.32
CA SER A 491 11.12 -0.86 -35.40
C SER A 491 9.69 -0.35 -35.57
N SER A 492 8.67 -1.09 -35.10
CA SER A 492 7.25 -0.71 -35.25
C SER A 492 6.55 -0.36 -33.93
N ARG A 493 7.30 -0.12 -32.84
CA ARG A 493 6.77 0.17 -31.48
C ARG A 493 5.69 1.25 -31.46
N GLN A 494 5.87 2.30 -32.25
CA GLN A 494 4.91 3.41 -32.34
C GLN A 494 3.52 3.01 -32.86
N HIS A 495 3.43 1.92 -33.60
CA HIS A 495 2.20 1.41 -34.19
C HIS A 495 1.49 0.37 -33.31
N VAL A 496 2.15 -0.10 -32.24
CA VAL A 496 1.60 -1.13 -31.35
C VAL A 496 0.31 -0.67 -30.68
N PHE A 497 0.20 0.60 -30.28
CA PHE A 497 -1.03 1.16 -29.73
C PHE A 497 -2.18 1.11 -30.72
N MET A 498 -1.93 1.49 -31.98
CA MET A 498 -2.90 1.44 -33.07
C MET A 498 -3.34 0.01 -33.33
N LEU A 499 -2.40 -0.92 -33.50
CA LEU A 499 -2.68 -2.34 -33.71
C LEU A 499 -3.53 -2.91 -32.56
N SER A 500 -3.11 -2.67 -31.32
CA SER A 500 -3.82 -3.12 -30.13
C SER A 500 -5.25 -2.56 -30.08
N SER A 501 -5.44 -1.28 -30.42
CA SER A 501 -6.76 -0.65 -30.45
C SER A 501 -7.67 -1.27 -31.50
N PHE A 502 -7.16 -1.54 -32.70
CA PHE A 502 -7.92 -2.22 -33.75
C PHE A 502 -8.27 -3.67 -33.37
N VAL A 503 -7.33 -4.41 -32.79
CA VAL A 503 -7.57 -5.79 -32.34
C VAL A 503 -8.59 -5.80 -31.19
N ILE A 504 -8.46 -4.92 -30.21
CA ILE A 504 -9.43 -4.80 -29.10
C ILE A 504 -10.82 -4.44 -29.63
N TYR A 505 -10.90 -3.49 -30.58
CA TYR A 505 -12.16 -3.15 -31.24
C TYR A 505 -12.75 -4.34 -32.01
N GLY A 506 -11.94 -5.07 -32.77
CA GLY A 506 -12.36 -6.26 -33.51
C GLY A 506 -12.88 -7.36 -32.57
N LEU A 507 -12.11 -7.68 -31.53
CA LEU A 507 -12.49 -8.64 -30.50
C LEU A 507 -13.78 -8.22 -29.78
N SER A 508 -14.00 -6.92 -29.57
CA SER A 508 -15.22 -6.41 -28.92
C SER A 508 -16.50 -6.84 -29.63
N ARG A 509 -16.46 -7.03 -30.96
CA ARG A 509 -17.61 -7.49 -31.75
C ARG A 509 -18.03 -8.93 -31.43
N LEU A 510 -17.10 -9.73 -30.90
CA LEU A 510 -17.33 -11.11 -30.47
C LEU A 510 -17.71 -11.21 -28.98
N MET A 511 -17.70 -10.09 -28.25
CA MET A 511 -18.01 -10.04 -26.82
C MET A 511 -19.51 -9.84 -26.55
N SER A 512 -19.93 -10.11 -25.32
CA SER A 512 -21.31 -9.88 -24.85
C SER A 512 -21.71 -8.41 -24.98
N GLU A 513 -23.02 -8.13 -25.10
CA GLU A 513 -23.52 -6.74 -25.18
C GLU A 513 -23.12 -5.89 -23.97
N GLU A 514 -23.01 -6.51 -22.79
CA GLU A 514 -22.56 -5.82 -21.57
C GLU A 514 -21.09 -5.39 -21.67
N ASP A 515 -20.21 -6.28 -22.13
CA ASP A 515 -18.78 -5.97 -22.28
C ASP A 515 -18.56 -4.90 -23.34
N GLN A 516 -19.37 -4.92 -24.40
CA GLN A 516 -19.38 -3.87 -25.42
C GLN A 516 -19.78 -2.49 -24.87
N LYS A 517 -20.53 -2.43 -23.76
CA LYS A 517 -20.84 -1.17 -23.04
C LYS A 517 -19.72 -0.75 -22.09
N ARG A 518 -18.93 -1.70 -21.57
CA ARG A 518 -17.81 -1.45 -20.63
C ARG A 518 -16.52 -1.03 -21.34
N LEU A 519 -16.24 -1.59 -22.51
CA LEU A 519 -14.98 -1.41 -23.23
C LEU A 519 -14.69 0.02 -23.73
N PRO A 520 -15.68 0.85 -24.14
CA PRO A 520 -15.41 2.22 -24.59
C PRO A 520 -14.62 3.06 -23.59
N TYR A 521 -14.84 2.86 -22.29
CA TYR A 521 -14.14 3.58 -21.22
C TYR A 521 -12.66 3.23 -21.10
N TYR A 522 -12.22 2.09 -21.66
CA TYR A 522 -10.80 1.73 -21.78
C TYR A 522 -10.27 2.12 -23.16
N LEU A 523 -10.96 1.69 -24.22
CA LEU A 523 -10.47 1.81 -25.59
C LEU A 523 -10.29 3.26 -26.03
N VAL A 524 -11.18 4.17 -25.64
CA VAL A 524 -11.08 5.59 -26.03
C VAL A 524 -9.86 6.26 -25.39
N PRO A 525 -9.68 6.31 -24.05
CA PRO A 525 -8.47 6.88 -23.46
C PRO A 525 -7.19 6.19 -23.95
N PHE A 526 -7.20 4.86 -24.05
CA PHE A 526 -6.06 4.08 -24.54
C PHE A 526 -5.69 4.48 -25.98
N SER A 527 -6.68 4.67 -26.85
CA SER A 527 -6.43 5.06 -28.24
C SER A 527 -5.95 6.50 -28.39
N LEU A 528 -6.43 7.41 -27.53
CA LEU A 528 -5.96 8.80 -27.51
C LEU A 528 -4.50 8.91 -27.03
N ILE A 529 -4.13 8.14 -26.00
CA ILE A 529 -2.73 8.00 -25.56
C ILE A 529 -1.89 7.40 -26.69
N GLY A 530 -2.41 6.37 -27.35
CA GLY A 530 -1.76 5.76 -28.51
C GLY A 530 -1.49 6.75 -29.63
N LEU A 531 -2.49 7.55 -30.00
CA LEU A 531 -2.37 8.59 -31.02
C LEU A 531 -1.37 9.68 -30.63
N ALA A 532 -1.31 10.07 -29.35
CA ALA A 532 -0.28 10.99 -28.88
C ALA A 532 1.12 10.35 -28.91
N SER A 533 1.23 9.06 -28.59
CA SER A 533 2.51 8.33 -28.58
C SER A 533 3.11 8.16 -29.98
N SER A 534 2.28 8.03 -31.02
CA SER A 534 2.77 7.92 -32.40
C SER A 534 3.49 9.18 -32.88
N MET A 535 3.32 10.31 -32.19
CA MET A 535 3.99 11.58 -32.50
C MET A 535 5.39 11.69 -31.89
N LEU A 536 5.77 10.79 -30.99
CA LEU A 536 7.10 10.81 -30.36
C LEU A 536 8.19 10.21 -31.26
N VAL A 537 7.82 9.80 -32.47
CA VAL A 537 8.70 9.18 -33.45
C VAL A 537 9.52 10.25 -34.17
N TYR A 538 10.83 10.04 -34.27
CA TYR A 538 11.72 10.88 -35.04
C TYR A 538 12.68 10.04 -35.89
N PRO A 539 12.82 10.32 -37.19
CA PRO A 539 12.12 11.34 -37.97
C PRO A 539 10.65 10.99 -38.23
N PHE A 540 9.76 12.00 -38.17
CA PHE A 540 8.32 11.81 -38.41
C PHE A 540 8.01 11.90 -39.91
N GLY A 541 7.93 10.75 -40.58
CA GLY A 541 7.78 10.66 -42.02
C GLY A 541 6.34 10.64 -42.54
N LEU A 542 6.18 10.53 -43.87
CA LEU A 542 4.86 10.42 -44.51
C LEU A 542 4.09 9.18 -44.04
N ALA A 543 4.79 8.07 -43.79
CA ALA A 543 4.16 6.83 -43.31
C ALA A 543 3.54 7.02 -41.91
N ASP A 544 4.31 7.55 -40.96
CA ASP A 544 3.85 7.81 -39.58
C ASP A 544 2.72 8.84 -39.54
N PHE A 545 2.81 9.88 -40.38
CA PHE A 545 1.76 10.85 -40.57
C PHE A 545 0.47 10.19 -41.08
N SER A 546 0.56 9.42 -42.17
CA SER A 546 -0.59 8.76 -42.79
C SER A 546 -1.26 7.79 -41.80
N LEU A 547 -0.47 7.02 -41.05
CA LEU A 547 -0.97 6.09 -40.04
C LEU A 547 -1.60 6.83 -38.86
N SER A 548 -1.04 7.96 -38.41
CA SER A 548 -1.64 8.79 -37.36
C SER A 548 -2.97 9.39 -37.79
N VAL A 549 -3.09 9.84 -39.05
CA VAL A 549 -4.36 10.35 -39.61
C VAL A 549 -5.39 9.22 -39.71
N ILE A 550 -5.02 8.04 -40.22
CA ILE A 550 -5.91 6.87 -40.31
C ILE A 550 -6.37 6.45 -38.91
N TYR A 551 -5.46 6.41 -37.94
CA TYR A 551 -5.79 6.05 -36.56
C TYR A 551 -6.71 7.08 -35.89
N GLY A 552 -6.40 8.37 -36.03
CA GLY A 552 -7.26 9.45 -35.54
C GLY A 552 -8.65 9.44 -36.19
N ALA A 553 -8.73 9.18 -37.50
CA ALA A 553 -10.01 9.01 -38.20
C ALA A 553 -10.81 7.81 -37.68
N ALA A 554 -10.15 6.68 -37.38
CA ALA A 554 -10.79 5.53 -36.78
C ALA A 554 -11.32 5.81 -35.36
N VAL A 555 -10.55 6.56 -34.55
CA VAL A 555 -11.00 7.02 -33.22
C VAL A 555 -12.21 7.95 -33.33
N LEU A 556 -12.19 8.89 -34.28
CA LEU A 556 -13.33 9.79 -34.55
C LEU A 556 -14.58 9.01 -34.98
N TYR A 557 -14.43 8.05 -35.90
CA TYR A 557 -15.52 7.16 -36.30
C TYR A 557 -16.10 6.39 -35.10
N TYR A 558 -15.22 5.84 -34.25
CA TYR A 558 -15.64 5.12 -33.05
C TYR A 558 -16.39 6.03 -32.06
N LEU A 559 -15.89 7.24 -31.79
CA LEU A 559 -16.56 8.23 -30.93
C LEU A 559 -17.93 8.62 -31.48
N HIS A 560 -18.04 8.80 -32.80
CA HIS A 560 -19.29 9.18 -33.44
C HIS A 560 -20.33 8.06 -33.34
N SER A 561 -19.92 6.81 -33.54
CA SER A 561 -20.79 5.62 -33.36
C SER A 561 -21.37 5.50 -31.95
N ARG A 562 -20.70 6.09 -30.94
CA ARG A 562 -21.12 6.10 -29.53
C ARG A 562 -21.76 7.41 -29.06
N ARG A 563 -21.90 8.41 -29.94
CA ARG A 563 -22.40 9.76 -29.62
C ARG A 563 -21.57 10.49 -28.55
N TRP A 564 -20.27 10.21 -28.46
CA TRP A 564 -19.33 10.87 -27.53
C TRP A 564 -18.69 12.10 -28.17
N GLU A 565 -19.53 12.96 -28.76
CA GLU A 565 -19.11 14.03 -29.67
C GLU A 565 -18.22 15.09 -29.01
N LEU A 566 -18.34 15.29 -27.69
CA LEU A 566 -17.51 16.24 -26.93
C LEU A 566 -16.02 15.85 -26.94
N LEU A 567 -15.71 14.56 -27.03
CA LEU A 567 -14.32 14.09 -27.07
C LEU A 567 -13.70 14.17 -28.46
N ASN A 568 -14.47 14.48 -29.52
CA ASN A 568 -13.95 14.55 -30.89
C ASN A 568 -12.85 15.62 -31.06
N GLY A 569 -12.85 16.67 -30.23
CA GLY A 569 -11.82 17.71 -30.27
C GLY A 569 -10.41 17.20 -29.97
N VAL A 570 -10.27 16.22 -29.08
CA VAL A 570 -8.95 15.68 -28.68
C VAL A 570 -8.22 15.01 -29.85
N PRO A 571 -8.77 13.99 -30.54
CA PRO A 571 -8.10 13.39 -31.70
C PRO A 571 -7.91 14.38 -32.85
N LEU A 572 -8.78 15.38 -33.02
CA LEU A 572 -8.60 16.42 -34.05
C LEU A 572 -7.40 17.33 -33.78
N VAL A 573 -7.22 17.77 -32.53
CA VAL A 573 -6.03 18.54 -32.12
C VAL A 573 -4.76 17.70 -32.25
N LEU A 574 -4.84 16.41 -31.94
CA LEU A 574 -3.74 15.47 -32.16
C LEU A 574 -3.41 15.32 -33.65
N ILE A 575 -4.40 15.15 -34.53
CA ILE A 575 -4.17 15.13 -35.99
C ILE A 575 -3.54 16.44 -36.46
N TRP A 576 -3.99 17.59 -35.94
CA TRP A 576 -3.38 18.89 -36.24
C TRP A 576 -1.89 18.94 -35.84
N PHE A 577 -1.55 18.45 -34.65
CA PHE A 577 -0.17 18.39 -34.20
C PHE A 577 0.68 17.47 -35.10
N ALA A 578 0.15 16.30 -35.47
CA ALA A 578 0.81 15.40 -36.42
C ALA A 578 1.04 16.06 -37.78
N SER A 579 0.07 16.83 -38.29
CA SER A 579 0.23 17.59 -39.54
C SER A 579 1.33 18.65 -39.40
N MET A 580 1.36 19.41 -38.29
CA MET A 580 2.39 20.42 -38.05
C MET A 580 3.79 19.80 -37.99
N MET A 581 3.94 18.68 -37.28
CA MET A 581 5.20 17.95 -37.21
C MET A 581 5.64 17.43 -38.58
N TYR A 582 4.74 16.84 -39.36
CA TYR A 582 5.06 16.31 -40.67
C TYR A 582 5.49 17.40 -41.65
N VAL A 583 4.74 18.50 -41.73
CA VAL A 583 5.05 19.59 -42.67
C VAL A 583 6.36 20.28 -42.26
N ALA A 584 6.60 20.48 -40.96
CA ALA A 584 7.87 21.02 -40.46
C ALA A 584 9.06 20.08 -40.73
N ALA A 585 8.91 18.77 -40.50
CA ALA A 585 9.98 17.78 -40.67
C ALA A 585 10.31 17.48 -42.13
N SER A 586 9.33 17.59 -43.03
CA SER A 586 9.50 17.29 -44.46
C SER A 586 10.20 18.40 -45.25
N GLY A 587 10.39 19.59 -44.65
CA GLY A 587 10.99 20.73 -45.34
C GLY A 587 10.19 21.19 -46.56
N MET A 588 8.86 21.02 -46.51
CA MET A 588 7.96 21.36 -47.61
C MET A 588 8.07 22.85 -47.98
N ASP A 589 8.01 23.13 -49.28
CA ASP A 589 7.86 24.50 -49.77
C ASP A 589 6.56 25.13 -49.22
N SER A 590 6.61 26.44 -49.01
CA SER A 590 5.56 27.21 -48.37
C SER A 590 4.23 27.13 -49.10
N VAL A 591 4.23 27.03 -50.44
CA VAL A 591 2.99 26.84 -51.22
C VAL A 591 2.33 25.50 -50.86
N PHE A 592 3.12 24.44 -50.73
CA PHE A 592 2.61 23.12 -50.37
C PHE A 592 2.15 23.06 -48.90
N TRP A 593 2.86 23.75 -48.00
CA TRP A 593 2.42 23.96 -46.61
C TRP A 593 1.01 24.57 -46.57
N LEU A 594 0.80 25.67 -47.31
CA LEU A 594 -0.50 26.34 -47.39
C LEU A 594 -1.59 25.41 -47.92
N LEU A 595 -1.29 24.60 -48.95
CA LEU A 595 -2.25 23.67 -49.55
C LEU A 595 -2.64 22.56 -48.57
N VAL A 596 -1.70 21.98 -47.84
CA VAL A 596 -1.98 20.91 -46.88
C VAL A 596 -2.80 21.45 -45.71
N MET A 597 -2.34 22.51 -45.06
CA MET A 597 -3.01 23.08 -43.87
C MET A 597 -4.34 23.73 -44.23
N GLY A 598 -4.38 24.51 -45.32
CA GLY A 598 -5.58 25.14 -45.85
C GLY A 598 -6.62 24.11 -46.32
N GLY A 599 -6.16 23.10 -47.06
CA GLY A 599 -7.00 22.01 -47.54
C GLY A 599 -7.62 21.21 -46.39
N MET A 600 -6.83 20.81 -45.40
CA MET A 600 -7.33 20.11 -44.21
C MET A 600 -8.31 20.98 -43.41
N GLY A 601 -8.01 22.27 -43.24
CA GLY A 601 -8.89 23.22 -42.57
C GLY A 601 -10.25 23.35 -43.27
N ALA A 602 -10.25 23.51 -44.59
CA ALA A 602 -11.47 23.59 -45.40
C ALA A 602 -12.29 22.30 -45.33
N VAL A 603 -11.64 21.12 -45.44
CA VAL A 603 -12.29 19.81 -45.33
C VAL A 603 -12.96 19.65 -43.96
N LEU A 604 -12.27 19.99 -42.87
CA LEU A 604 -12.82 19.88 -41.51
C LEU A 604 -14.01 20.83 -41.29
N ILE A 605 -13.93 22.06 -41.80
CA ILE A 605 -15.05 23.01 -41.74
C ILE A 605 -16.27 22.46 -42.50
N PHE A 606 -16.05 21.89 -43.69
CA PHE A 606 -17.12 21.29 -44.48
C PHE A 606 -17.74 20.05 -43.80
N ILE A 607 -16.90 19.18 -43.25
CA ILE A 607 -17.34 18.01 -42.46
C ILE A 607 -18.16 18.47 -41.25
N GLY A 608 -17.70 19.50 -40.51
CA GLY A 608 -18.45 20.07 -39.39
C GLY A 608 -19.82 20.57 -39.81
N GLN A 609 -19.90 21.32 -40.92
CA GLN A 609 -21.16 21.80 -41.49
C GLN A 609 -22.11 20.67 -41.90
N PHE A 610 -21.57 19.56 -42.40
CA PHE A 610 -22.35 18.40 -42.83
C PHE A 610 -22.87 17.57 -41.64
N LEU A 611 -22.01 17.28 -40.66
CA LEU A 611 -22.33 16.42 -39.52
C LEU A 611 -23.15 17.13 -38.44
N SER A 612 -22.96 18.44 -38.24
CA SER A 612 -23.60 19.19 -37.16
C SER A 612 -24.41 20.37 -37.70
N LYS A 613 -25.74 20.34 -37.48
CA LYS A 613 -26.63 21.44 -37.90
C LYS A 613 -26.37 22.74 -37.13
N GLN A 614 -25.97 22.63 -35.86
CA GLN A 614 -25.60 23.74 -35.00
C GLN A 614 -24.19 23.53 -34.42
N LEU A 615 -23.48 24.62 -34.13
CA LEU A 615 -22.16 24.56 -33.48
C LEU A 615 -22.24 24.16 -32.00
N TYR A 616 -23.38 24.46 -31.37
CA TYR A 616 -23.67 24.15 -29.97
C TYR A 616 -25.13 23.76 -29.85
N GLU A 617 -25.40 22.52 -29.43
CA GLU A 617 -26.73 22.01 -29.17
C GLU A 617 -26.77 21.40 -27.76
N LYS A 618 -27.63 21.95 -26.89
CA LYS A 618 -27.86 21.43 -25.54
C LYS A 618 -29.10 20.55 -25.55
N THR A 619 -28.91 19.24 -25.46
CA THR A 619 -30.00 18.27 -25.23
C THR A 619 -30.11 17.98 -23.73
N GLU A 620 -31.28 17.56 -23.24
CA GLU A 620 -31.54 17.26 -21.80
C GLU A 620 -30.52 16.32 -21.14
N ARG A 621 -29.86 15.45 -21.92
CA ARG A 621 -28.90 14.45 -21.42
C ARG A 621 -27.49 14.55 -22.03
N SER A 622 -27.26 15.42 -23.00
CA SER A 622 -25.96 15.49 -23.70
C SER A 622 -25.70 16.85 -24.32
N LEU A 623 -24.46 17.31 -24.20
CA LEU A 623 -23.95 18.47 -24.93
C LEU A 623 -23.34 18.01 -26.24
N ARG A 624 -23.84 18.51 -27.37
CA ARG A 624 -23.23 18.32 -28.68
C ARG A 624 -22.51 19.59 -29.08
N LEU A 625 -21.23 19.45 -29.38
CA LEU A 625 -20.37 20.54 -29.82
C LEU A 625 -19.67 20.11 -31.10
N ASP A 626 -19.80 20.93 -32.14
CA ASP A 626 -19.06 20.72 -33.39
C ASP A 626 -17.57 21.00 -33.13
N SER A 627 -16.82 19.93 -32.90
CA SER A 627 -15.37 19.99 -32.69
C SER A 627 -14.59 20.15 -33.99
N TYR A 628 -15.21 19.87 -35.15
CA TYR A 628 -14.56 19.95 -36.46
C TYR A 628 -14.36 21.38 -36.91
N THR A 629 -15.31 22.28 -36.65
CA THR A 629 -15.18 23.70 -37.02
C THR A 629 -14.02 24.40 -36.27
N PRO A 630 -13.89 24.32 -34.93
CA PRO A 630 -12.73 24.84 -34.22
C PRO A 630 -11.41 24.20 -34.67
N ALA A 631 -11.39 22.89 -34.88
CA ALA A 631 -10.19 22.21 -35.41
C ALA A 631 -9.82 22.72 -36.81
N GLY A 632 -10.81 22.91 -37.70
CA GLY A 632 -10.57 23.47 -39.02
C GLY A 632 -10.00 24.89 -38.97
N LEU A 633 -10.48 25.73 -38.04
CA LEU A 633 -9.88 27.06 -37.79
C LEU A 633 -8.43 26.96 -37.27
N LEU A 634 -8.11 25.98 -36.42
CA LEU A 634 -6.73 25.71 -35.98
C LEU A 634 -5.83 25.28 -37.15
N PHE A 635 -6.34 24.45 -38.07
CA PHE A 635 -5.64 24.09 -39.29
C PHE A 635 -5.36 25.30 -40.20
N LEU A 636 -6.35 26.18 -40.39
CA LEU A 636 -6.14 27.43 -41.13
C LEU A 636 -5.12 28.35 -40.43
N ALA A 637 -5.13 28.42 -39.10
CA ALA A 637 -4.11 29.14 -38.34
C ALA A 637 -2.71 28.50 -38.46
N GLY A 638 -2.65 27.17 -38.65
CA GLY A 638 -1.43 26.44 -38.94
C GLY A 638 -0.76 26.83 -40.26
N MET A 639 -1.38 27.67 -41.08
CA MET A 639 -0.78 28.23 -42.30
C MET A 639 0.18 29.39 -42.02
N TYR A 640 0.05 30.11 -40.89
CA TYR A 640 0.86 31.30 -40.59
C TYR A 640 2.38 31.10 -40.52
N PRO A 641 2.90 29.94 -40.08
CA PRO A 641 4.34 29.70 -40.09
C PRO A 641 4.95 29.56 -41.49
N ALA A 642 4.14 29.48 -42.56
CA ALA A 642 4.66 29.42 -43.92
C ALA A 642 5.27 30.78 -44.31
N GLU A 643 6.58 30.80 -44.52
CA GLU A 643 7.30 32.00 -44.96
C GLU A 643 7.19 32.18 -46.48
N GLY A 644 6.97 33.40 -46.97
CA GLY A 644 6.85 33.64 -48.41
C GLY A 644 6.28 35.01 -48.74
N GLY A 645 5.91 35.21 -50.02
CA GLY A 645 5.34 36.47 -50.48
C GLY A 645 3.88 36.69 -50.09
N ILE A 646 3.25 37.69 -50.69
CA ILE A 646 1.91 38.19 -50.33
C ILE A 646 0.81 37.14 -50.07
N LEU A 647 0.84 35.99 -50.77
CA LEU A 647 -0.14 34.92 -50.61
C LEU A 647 0.00 34.18 -49.27
N THR A 648 1.20 33.95 -48.75
CA THR A 648 1.39 33.23 -47.47
C THR A 648 0.90 34.04 -46.28
N GLU A 649 1.01 35.38 -46.35
CA GLU A 649 0.58 36.28 -45.28
C GLU A 649 -0.92 36.62 -45.32
N MET A 650 -1.51 36.74 -46.52
CA MET A 650 -2.92 37.11 -46.67
C MET A 650 -3.88 35.92 -46.62
N LEU A 651 -3.53 34.80 -47.26
CA LEU A 651 -4.46 33.70 -47.48
C LEU A 651 -5.03 33.09 -46.17
N PRO A 652 -4.24 32.88 -45.10
CA PRO A 652 -4.76 32.36 -43.82
C PRO A 652 -5.86 33.26 -43.24
N GLY A 653 -5.62 34.58 -43.27
CA GLY A 653 -6.56 35.62 -42.84
C GLY A 653 -7.88 35.58 -43.56
N ILE A 654 -7.83 35.51 -44.88
CA ILE A 654 -9.01 35.46 -45.75
C ILE A 654 -9.81 34.20 -45.46
N LEU A 655 -9.15 33.04 -45.41
CA LEU A 655 -9.81 31.75 -45.18
C LEU A 655 -10.46 31.69 -43.78
N ILE A 656 -9.78 32.16 -42.73
CA ILE A 656 -10.33 32.20 -41.36
C ILE A 656 -11.54 33.14 -41.31
N SER A 657 -11.44 34.32 -41.93
CA SER A 657 -12.55 35.30 -41.98
C SER A 657 -13.78 34.71 -42.68
N LEU A 658 -13.60 34.09 -43.86
CA LEU A 658 -14.66 33.41 -44.61
C LEU A 658 -15.25 32.23 -43.83
N ALA A 659 -14.39 31.43 -43.19
CA ALA A 659 -14.78 30.31 -42.36
C ALA A 659 -15.69 30.78 -41.22
N LEU A 660 -15.28 31.77 -40.44
CA LEU A 660 -16.06 32.34 -39.34
C LEU A 660 -17.39 32.93 -39.83
N TRP A 661 -17.38 33.62 -40.96
CA TRP A 661 -18.59 34.19 -41.56
C TRP A 661 -19.62 33.11 -41.92
N SER A 662 -19.16 31.99 -42.47
CA SER A 662 -20.03 30.86 -42.85
C SER A 662 -20.75 30.21 -41.65
N GLN A 663 -20.21 30.36 -40.44
CA GLN A 663 -20.74 29.73 -39.22
C GLN A 663 -21.92 30.49 -38.57
N GLY A 664 -22.20 31.74 -38.98
CA GLY A 664 -23.21 32.57 -38.31
C GLY A 664 -24.62 31.96 -38.28
N ARG A 665 -24.98 31.15 -39.29
CA ARG A 665 -26.29 30.47 -39.36
C ARG A 665 -26.39 29.22 -38.46
N ARG A 666 -25.26 28.72 -37.97
CA ARG A 666 -25.16 27.49 -37.17
C ARG A 666 -25.14 27.75 -35.66
N MET A 667 -25.18 29.01 -35.24
CA MET A 667 -25.32 29.40 -33.83
C MET A 667 -26.79 29.66 -33.48
N PRO A 668 -27.21 29.45 -32.21
CA PRO A 668 -28.53 29.83 -31.74
C PRO A 668 -28.85 31.29 -32.09
N GLN A 669 -30.13 31.60 -32.33
CA GLN A 669 -30.52 32.92 -32.83
C GLN A 669 -29.93 34.05 -31.99
N GLU A 670 -29.90 33.94 -30.66
CA GLU A 670 -29.32 34.92 -29.74
C GLU A 670 -27.81 35.20 -29.97
N TRP A 671 -27.02 34.20 -30.38
CA TRP A 671 -25.56 34.23 -30.49
C TRP A 671 -25.06 34.21 -31.94
N GLY A 672 -25.96 34.11 -32.92
CA GLY A 672 -25.64 34.00 -34.35
C GLY A 672 -24.85 35.16 -34.97
N TRP A 673 -24.75 36.29 -34.28
CA TRP A 673 -23.97 37.45 -34.71
C TRP A 673 -22.47 37.32 -34.38
N ILE A 674 -22.09 36.46 -33.42
CA ILE A 674 -20.72 36.37 -32.90
C ILE A 674 -19.72 35.91 -33.98
N PRO A 675 -19.94 34.77 -34.70
CA PRO A 675 -18.96 34.32 -35.68
C PRO A 675 -18.74 35.31 -36.85
N PRO A 676 -19.79 35.89 -37.47
CA PRO A 676 -19.58 36.92 -38.50
C PRO A 676 -18.93 38.21 -37.97
N ALA A 677 -19.20 38.61 -36.73
CA ALA A 677 -18.51 39.76 -36.12
C ALA A 677 -17.02 39.46 -35.89
N ALA A 678 -16.67 38.26 -35.42
CA ALA A 678 -15.29 37.81 -35.29
C ALA A 678 -14.58 37.74 -36.65
N GLY A 679 -15.25 37.22 -37.69
CA GLY A 679 -14.73 37.20 -39.06
C GLY A 679 -14.48 38.60 -39.63
N ALA A 680 -15.37 39.57 -39.35
CA ALA A 680 -15.19 40.97 -39.73
C ALA A 680 -13.93 41.60 -39.09
N VAL A 681 -13.68 41.31 -37.80
CA VAL A 681 -12.46 41.76 -37.13
C VAL A 681 -11.22 41.07 -37.69
N PHE A 682 -11.30 39.76 -37.91
CA PHE A 682 -10.16 38.98 -38.42
C PHE A 682 -9.77 39.37 -39.85
N LEU A 683 -10.70 39.94 -40.63
CA LEU A 683 -10.43 40.50 -41.96
C LEU A 683 -9.40 41.66 -41.95
N LEU A 684 -9.11 42.25 -40.78
CA LEU A 684 -8.03 43.22 -40.64
C LEU A 684 -6.65 42.59 -40.85
N GLN A 685 -6.45 41.33 -40.47
CA GLN A 685 -5.15 40.66 -40.65
C GLN A 685 -4.73 40.60 -42.12
N PRO A 686 -5.53 40.06 -43.06
CA PRO A 686 -5.13 40.00 -44.46
C PRO A 686 -5.09 41.39 -45.12
N TYR A 687 -5.83 42.36 -44.58
CA TYR A 687 -5.76 43.74 -45.04
C TYR A 687 -4.43 44.41 -44.68
N PHE A 688 -3.95 44.25 -43.44
CA PHE A 688 -2.67 44.82 -43.03
C PHE A 688 -1.50 44.12 -43.72
N ALA A 689 -1.58 42.80 -43.91
CA ALA A 689 -0.62 42.07 -44.74
C ALA A 689 -0.56 42.64 -46.17
N LEU A 690 -1.72 42.90 -46.81
CA LEU A 690 -1.77 43.48 -48.16
C LEU A 690 -1.11 44.87 -48.24
N ILE A 691 -1.30 45.72 -47.23
CA ILE A 691 -0.77 47.08 -47.22
C ILE A 691 0.76 47.11 -47.29
N GLU A 692 1.44 46.18 -46.63
CA GLU A 692 2.90 46.14 -46.59
C GLU A 692 3.52 45.91 -47.98
N TYR A 693 2.79 45.28 -48.90
CA TYR A 693 3.22 45.03 -50.28
C TYR A 693 2.76 46.09 -51.28
N LEU A 694 1.86 47.01 -50.89
CA LEU A 694 1.38 48.07 -51.77
C LEU A 694 2.25 49.32 -51.63
N PRO A 695 2.69 49.96 -52.72
CA PRO A 695 3.40 51.24 -52.66
C PRO A 695 2.43 52.36 -52.31
N ILE A 696 2.09 52.51 -51.03
CA ILE A 696 1.20 53.56 -50.53
C ILE A 696 2.01 54.87 -50.38
N PRO A 697 1.58 55.99 -50.98
CA PRO A 697 2.22 57.29 -50.76
C PRO A 697 2.27 57.65 -49.28
N GLN A 698 3.36 58.27 -48.81
CA GLN A 698 3.56 58.59 -47.38
C GLN A 698 2.39 59.37 -46.75
N VAL A 699 1.77 60.26 -47.54
CA VAL A 699 0.61 61.09 -47.18
C VAL A 699 -0.67 60.27 -46.89
N LEU A 700 -0.73 59.00 -47.31
CA LEU A 700 -1.93 58.14 -47.16
C LEU A 700 -1.71 56.94 -46.23
N ILE A 701 -0.51 56.78 -45.67
CA ILE A 701 -0.17 55.63 -44.83
C ILE A 701 -1.09 55.59 -43.61
N ARG A 702 -1.29 56.73 -42.93
CA ARG A 702 -2.10 56.79 -41.72
C ARG A 702 -3.57 56.45 -41.98
N GLU A 703 -4.15 56.95 -43.05
CA GLU A 703 -5.51 56.63 -43.49
C GLU A 703 -5.66 55.14 -43.78
N ALA A 704 -4.67 54.54 -44.46
CA ALA A 704 -4.66 53.13 -44.77
C ALA A 704 -4.66 52.26 -43.50
N TYR A 705 -3.99 52.68 -42.42
CA TYR A 705 -4.05 51.96 -41.14
C TYR A 705 -5.34 52.22 -40.32
N VAL A 706 -5.91 53.42 -40.41
CA VAL A 706 -6.98 53.87 -39.49
C VAL A 706 -8.40 53.64 -40.03
N LEU A 707 -8.65 53.88 -41.32
CA LEU A 707 -9.99 53.74 -41.94
C LEU A 707 -10.59 52.31 -41.88
N PRO A 708 -9.81 51.21 -41.96
CA PRO A 708 -10.36 49.85 -41.88
C PRO A 708 -11.10 49.56 -40.59
N PHE A 709 -10.69 50.15 -39.46
CA PHE A 709 -11.39 49.99 -38.19
C PHE A 709 -12.81 50.57 -38.25
N ILE A 710 -13.01 51.67 -38.98
CA ILE A 710 -14.33 52.25 -39.24
C ILE A 710 -15.15 51.26 -40.08
N ALA A 711 -14.57 50.70 -41.15
CA ALA A 711 -15.23 49.71 -42.00
C ALA A 711 -15.65 48.45 -41.22
N VAL A 712 -14.78 47.93 -40.36
CA VAL A 712 -15.08 46.78 -39.48
C VAL A 712 -16.19 47.12 -38.49
N SER A 713 -16.20 48.32 -37.91
CA SER A 713 -17.28 48.76 -37.02
C SER A 713 -18.65 48.82 -37.74
N ILE A 714 -18.66 49.12 -39.04
CA ILE A 714 -19.85 49.08 -39.88
C ILE A 714 -20.26 47.63 -40.15
N LEU A 715 -19.31 46.76 -40.51
CA LEU A 715 -19.57 45.34 -40.73
C LEU A 715 -20.13 44.63 -39.48
N ILE A 716 -19.57 44.91 -38.29
CA ILE A 716 -20.09 44.38 -37.02
C ILE A 716 -21.54 44.83 -36.78
N ARG A 717 -21.85 46.11 -37.06
CA ARG A 717 -23.22 46.63 -36.96
C ARG A 717 -24.19 45.90 -37.91
N LEU A 718 -23.75 45.59 -39.13
CA LEU A 718 -24.55 44.81 -40.09
C LEU A 718 -24.76 43.37 -39.59
N SER A 719 -23.72 42.73 -39.07
CA SER A 719 -23.77 41.38 -38.49
C SER A 719 -24.71 41.27 -37.28
N LEU A 720 -24.80 42.32 -36.46
CA LEU A 720 -25.67 42.38 -35.29
C LEU A 720 -27.16 42.58 -35.59
N LYS A 721 -27.51 42.96 -36.84
CA LYS A 721 -28.91 43.18 -37.29
C LYS A 721 -29.75 44.02 -36.31
N GLY A 722 -29.13 45.01 -35.66
CA GLY A 722 -29.80 45.92 -34.71
C GLY A 722 -29.81 45.50 -33.24
N ARG A 723 -29.12 44.41 -32.86
CA ARG A 723 -28.92 44.02 -31.45
C ARG A 723 -27.87 44.89 -30.76
N PHE A 724 -28.03 45.08 -29.45
CA PHE A 724 -27.18 45.93 -28.60
C PHE A 724 -26.89 47.33 -29.20
N PRO A 725 -27.93 48.10 -29.57
CA PRO A 725 -27.77 49.37 -30.28
C PRO A 725 -26.96 50.40 -29.48
N ASP A 726 -27.12 50.43 -28.15
CA ASP A 726 -26.40 51.34 -27.28
C ASP A 726 -24.90 51.02 -27.21
N PHE A 727 -24.55 49.74 -27.14
CA PHE A 727 -23.16 49.29 -27.14
C PHE A 727 -22.47 49.61 -28.47
N ILE A 728 -23.15 49.33 -29.60
CA ILE A 728 -22.59 49.63 -30.93
C ILE A 728 -22.47 51.12 -31.19
N SER A 729 -23.44 51.93 -30.71
CA SER A 729 -23.34 53.38 -30.79
C SER A 729 -22.11 53.87 -30.03
N LYS A 730 -21.89 53.39 -28.79
CA LYS A 730 -20.69 53.70 -28.00
C LYS A 730 -19.39 53.23 -28.67
N LEU A 731 -19.37 52.02 -29.22
CA LEU A 731 -18.21 51.46 -29.94
C LEU A 731 -17.88 52.30 -31.19
N GLN A 732 -18.88 52.66 -31.99
CA GLN A 732 -18.69 53.51 -33.17
C GLN A 732 -18.20 54.91 -32.79
N TRP A 733 -18.74 55.49 -31.70
CA TRP A 733 -18.22 56.74 -31.14
C TRP A 733 -16.75 56.63 -30.74
N ALA A 734 -16.38 55.56 -30.04
CA ALA A 734 -14.99 55.34 -29.62
C ALA A 734 -14.05 55.15 -30.81
N VAL A 735 -14.39 54.25 -31.75
CA VAL A 735 -13.60 54.00 -32.97
C VAL A 735 -13.46 55.28 -33.79
N LEU A 736 -14.54 56.01 -34.06
CA LEU A 736 -14.49 57.26 -34.82
C LEU A 736 -13.69 58.35 -34.11
N ALA A 737 -13.83 58.50 -32.79
CA ALA A 737 -13.09 59.51 -32.04
C ALA A 737 -11.59 59.21 -32.02
N VAL A 738 -11.20 57.95 -31.81
CA VAL A 738 -9.81 57.52 -31.87
C VAL A 738 -9.26 57.68 -33.29
N SER A 739 -9.98 57.21 -34.31
CA SER A 739 -9.59 57.39 -35.71
C SER A 739 -9.42 58.87 -36.08
N ALA A 740 -10.36 59.72 -35.70
CA ALA A 740 -10.29 61.16 -35.93
C ALA A 740 -9.09 61.81 -35.23
N PHE A 741 -8.81 61.42 -33.99
CA PHE A 741 -7.67 61.92 -33.24
C PHE A 741 -6.33 61.52 -33.91
N LEU A 742 -6.17 60.25 -34.29
CA LEU A 742 -4.96 59.74 -34.94
C LEU A 742 -4.70 60.37 -36.31
N LEU A 743 -5.76 60.74 -37.04
CA LEU A 743 -5.66 61.47 -38.31
C LEU A 743 -5.30 62.95 -38.09
N VAL A 744 -5.92 63.61 -37.10
CA VAL A 744 -5.58 65.02 -36.77
C VAL A 744 -4.14 65.15 -36.26
N GLU A 745 -3.67 64.19 -35.45
CA GLU A 745 -2.27 64.11 -35.02
C GLU A 745 -1.32 64.01 -36.22
N ASP A 746 -1.66 63.19 -37.21
CA ASP A 746 -0.83 62.98 -38.40
C ASP A 746 -0.77 64.22 -39.29
N ALA A 747 -1.92 64.87 -39.55
CA ALA A 747 -1.92 66.14 -40.29
C ALA A 747 -1.22 67.27 -39.55
N LEU A 748 -1.20 67.25 -38.21
CA LEU A 748 -0.40 68.17 -37.41
C LEU A 748 1.10 67.99 -37.60
N ALA A 749 1.53 66.74 -37.65
CA ALA A 749 2.94 66.38 -37.82
C ALA A 749 3.41 66.62 -39.27
N GLY A 750 2.59 66.28 -40.26
CA GLY A 750 2.90 66.43 -41.69
C GLY A 750 2.94 67.89 -42.15
N SER A 751 2.08 68.76 -41.60
CA SER A 751 1.98 70.18 -41.93
C SER A 751 1.81 70.51 -43.42
N THR A 752 1.40 69.53 -44.24
CA THR A 752 1.19 69.73 -45.68
C THR A 752 -0.27 70.11 -45.98
N ILE A 753 -0.47 70.85 -47.08
CA ILE A 753 -1.82 71.20 -47.57
C ILE A 753 -2.60 69.94 -47.97
N GLN A 754 -1.89 68.88 -48.37
CA GLN A 754 -2.51 67.62 -48.80
C GLN A 754 -3.17 66.89 -47.63
N ASP A 755 -2.51 66.80 -46.47
CA ASP A 755 -3.07 66.19 -45.25
C ASP A 755 -4.33 66.95 -44.79
N ALA A 756 -4.29 68.28 -44.81
CA ALA A 756 -5.41 69.14 -44.45
C ALA A 756 -6.62 68.95 -45.40
N LEU A 757 -6.36 68.75 -46.69
CA LEU A 757 -7.38 68.51 -47.70
C LEU A 757 -8.01 67.12 -47.53
N ILE A 758 -7.20 66.08 -47.27
CA ILE A 758 -7.67 64.71 -47.01
C ILE A 758 -8.58 64.67 -45.78
N ILE A 759 -8.16 65.27 -44.65
CA ILE A 759 -9.01 65.39 -43.45
C ILE A 759 -10.26 66.22 -43.73
N GLY A 760 -10.15 67.28 -44.53
CA GLY A 760 -11.29 68.10 -44.97
C GLY A 760 -12.32 67.26 -45.74
N ILE A 761 -11.89 66.45 -46.69
CA ILE A 761 -12.76 65.56 -47.46
C ILE A 761 -13.35 64.47 -46.56
N LEU A 762 -12.55 63.80 -45.72
CA LEU A 762 -13.02 62.74 -44.82
C LEU A 762 -14.04 63.26 -43.80
N SER A 763 -13.82 64.45 -43.25
CA SER A 763 -14.76 65.09 -42.31
C SER A 763 -16.07 65.51 -43.00
N LEU A 764 -16.02 66.03 -44.23
CA LEU A 764 -17.21 66.28 -45.05
C LEU A 764 -17.98 64.99 -45.34
N LEU A 765 -17.29 63.93 -45.76
CA LEU A 765 -17.89 62.61 -45.98
C LEU A 765 -18.56 62.08 -44.69
N SER A 766 -17.93 62.26 -43.53
CA SER A 766 -18.50 61.89 -42.24
C SER A 766 -19.74 62.73 -41.88
N ILE A 767 -19.75 64.03 -42.17
CA ILE A 767 -20.92 64.91 -41.97
C ILE A 767 -22.08 64.46 -42.87
N PHE A 768 -21.83 64.26 -44.16
CA PHE A 768 -22.83 63.81 -45.12
C PHE A 768 -23.37 62.42 -44.76
N GLY A 769 -22.49 61.47 -44.43
CA GLY A 769 -22.89 60.14 -43.97
C GLY A 769 -23.73 60.18 -42.69
N GLY A 770 -23.33 61.02 -41.71
CA GLY A 770 -24.09 61.24 -40.48
C GLY A 770 -25.48 61.83 -40.71
N LEU A 771 -25.62 62.72 -41.70
CA LEU A 771 -26.89 63.35 -42.06
C LEU A 771 -27.82 62.41 -42.83
N ILE A 772 -27.29 61.70 -43.85
CA ILE A 772 -28.05 60.75 -44.68
C ILE A 772 -28.52 59.56 -43.83
N TRP A 773 -27.63 58.97 -43.03
CA TRP A 773 -27.94 57.79 -42.22
C TRP A 773 -28.46 58.11 -40.81
N LYS A 774 -28.57 59.41 -40.46
CA LYS A 774 -29.04 59.91 -39.15
C LYS A 774 -28.28 59.29 -37.97
N ILE A 775 -26.95 59.26 -38.05
CA ILE A 775 -26.06 58.70 -37.01
C ILE A 775 -25.31 59.86 -36.35
N LYS A 776 -25.46 60.01 -35.03
CA LYS A 776 -24.87 61.14 -34.29
C LYS A 776 -23.34 61.16 -34.33
N SER A 777 -22.71 59.99 -34.17
CA SER A 777 -21.25 59.88 -34.08
C SER A 777 -20.54 60.44 -35.32
N TYR A 778 -20.98 60.05 -36.51
CA TYR A 778 -20.40 60.53 -37.77
C TYR A 778 -20.61 62.04 -37.98
N PHE A 779 -21.81 62.55 -37.69
CA PHE A 779 -22.12 63.97 -37.86
C PHE A 779 -21.31 64.86 -36.91
N PHE A 780 -21.30 64.54 -35.61
CA PHE A 780 -20.60 65.36 -34.62
C PHE A 780 -19.08 65.22 -34.71
N THR A 781 -18.56 64.01 -34.96
CA THR A 781 -17.11 63.82 -35.13
C THR A 781 -16.64 64.51 -36.41
N GLY A 782 -17.36 64.36 -37.53
CA GLY A 782 -17.03 65.06 -38.78
C GLY A 782 -17.10 66.58 -38.63
N PHE A 783 -18.14 67.11 -37.97
CA PHE A 783 -18.25 68.55 -37.70
C PHE A 783 -17.13 69.06 -36.79
N ALA A 784 -16.81 68.33 -35.73
CA ALA A 784 -15.74 68.69 -34.81
C ALA A 784 -14.37 68.67 -35.50
N VAL A 785 -14.07 67.63 -36.29
CA VAL A 785 -12.82 67.51 -37.04
C VAL A 785 -12.72 68.57 -38.13
N LEU A 786 -13.80 68.86 -38.87
CA LEU A 786 -13.79 69.92 -39.89
C LEU A 786 -13.54 71.29 -39.25
N LEU A 787 -14.22 71.58 -38.14
CA LEU A 787 -14.06 72.85 -37.42
C LEU A 787 -12.64 72.96 -36.84
N LEU A 788 -12.10 71.87 -36.29
CA LEU A 788 -10.74 71.78 -35.80
C LEU A 788 -9.72 71.98 -36.93
N ASN A 789 -9.92 71.32 -38.08
CA ASN A 789 -9.08 71.46 -39.28
C ASN A 789 -9.08 72.92 -39.78
N VAL A 790 -10.25 73.56 -39.88
CA VAL A 790 -10.37 74.97 -40.28
C VAL A 790 -9.69 75.90 -39.26
N LEU A 791 -9.88 75.69 -37.95
CA LEU A 791 -9.24 76.49 -36.91
C LEU A 791 -7.71 76.34 -36.93
N MET A 792 -7.21 75.13 -37.16
CA MET A 792 -5.78 74.85 -37.21
C MET A 792 -5.14 75.42 -38.47
N GLN A 793 -5.78 75.29 -39.63
CA GLN A 793 -5.29 75.88 -40.87
C GLN A 793 -5.37 77.41 -40.86
N SER A 794 -6.31 77.98 -40.09
CA SER A 794 -6.42 79.43 -39.86
C SER A 794 -5.59 79.94 -38.67
N ARG A 795 -4.78 79.09 -38.01
CA ARG A 795 -3.89 79.49 -36.91
C ARG A 795 -3.00 80.70 -37.23
N PRO A 796 -2.41 80.85 -38.44
CA PRO A 796 -1.65 82.05 -38.80
C PRO A 796 -2.51 83.32 -38.82
N PHE A 797 -3.81 83.20 -39.11
CA PHE A 797 -4.74 84.34 -39.13
C PHE A 797 -5.21 84.71 -37.73
N TRP A 798 -5.54 83.73 -36.88
CA TRP A 798 -5.94 83.99 -35.51
C TRP A 798 -4.79 84.58 -34.70
N GLY A 799 -3.57 84.05 -34.79
CA GLY A 799 -2.41 84.54 -34.04
C GLY A 799 -1.97 85.97 -34.39
N ASN A 800 -2.42 86.50 -35.53
CA ASN A 800 -2.06 87.84 -36.04
C ASN A 800 -3.18 88.89 -35.84
N LEU A 801 -4.28 88.56 -35.14
CA LEU A 801 -5.33 89.54 -34.87
C LEU A 801 -4.89 90.58 -33.82
N PRO A 802 -5.24 91.86 -33.98
CA PRO A 802 -4.99 92.88 -32.95
C PRO A 802 -5.67 92.53 -31.63
N TRP A 803 -5.00 92.77 -30.49
CA TRP A 803 -5.52 92.46 -29.14
C TRP A 803 -6.92 93.05 -28.88
N TRP A 804 -7.22 94.23 -29.44
CA TRP A 804 -8.53 94.88 -29.32
C TRP A 804 -9.65 94.08 -30.00
N ALA A 805 -9.37 93.36 -31.08
CA ALA A 805 -10.36 92.53 -31.77
C ALA A 805 -10.79 91.37 -30.88
N TYR A 806 -9.85 90.78 -30.13
CA TYR A 806 -10.20 89.77 -29.12
C TYR A 806 -11.06 90.35 -27.98
N LEU A 807 -10.76 91.56 -27.52
CA LEU A 807 -11.60 92.24 -26.52
C LEU A 807 -12.98 92.61 -27.06
N LEU A 808 -13.10 92.98 -28.34
CA LEU A 808 -14.39 93.25 -28.98
C LEU A 808 -15.21 91.98 -29.15
N ILE A 809 -14.58 90.88 -29.56
CA ILE A 809 -15.24 89.57 -29.65
C ILE A 809 -15.65 89.09 -28.26
N ALA A 810 -14.75 89.12 -27.27
CA ALA A 810 -15.05 88.71 -25.90
C ALA A 810 -16.10 89.62 -25.24
N GLY A 811 -15.99 90.93 -25.44
CA GLY A 811 -16.93 91.93 -24.95
C GLY A 811 -18.31 91.77 -25.58
N SER A 812 -18.40 91.58 -26.89
CA SER A 812 -19.67 91.32 -27.57
C SER A 812 -20.29 89.99 -27.17
N LEU A 813 -19.49 88.93 -26.96
CA LEU A 813 -19.96 87.65 -26.42
C LEU A 813 -20.47 87.78 -24.98
N LEU A 814 -19.77 88.53 -24.12
CA LEU A 814 -20.19 88.82 -22.75
C LEU A 814 -21.47 89.65 -22.72
N ILE A 815 -21.58 90.67 -23.58
CA ILE A 815 -22.81 91.49 -23.70
C ILE A 815 -23.96 90.64 -24.24
N ALA A 816 -23.72 89.81 -25.24
CA ALA A 816 -24.73 88.90 -25.78
C ALA A 816 -25.16 87.86 -24.74
N ALA A 817 -24.22 87.32 -23.97
CA ALA A 817 -24.50 86.36 -22.90
C ALA A 817 -25.24 87.01 -21.72
N ALA A 818 -24.83 88.22 -21.30
CA ALA A 818 -25.48 88.99 -20.25
C ALA A 818 -26.89 89.42 -20.68
N SER A 819 -27.04 89.96 -21.89
CA SER A 819 -28.34 90.32 -22.46
C SER A 819 -29.26 89.11 -22.59
N TYR A 820 -28.71 87.97 -22.99
CA TYR A 820 -29.45 86.72 -23.04
C TYR A 820 -29.85 86.22 -21.65
N TYR A 821 -28.96 86.34 -20.66
CA TYR A 821 -29.25 85.96 -19.27
C TYR A 821 -30.34 86.84 -18.67
N GLU A 822 -30.27 88.15 -18.87
CA GLU A 822 -31.28 89.13 -18.48
C GLU A 822 -32.62 88.80 -19.13
N TRP A 823 -32.62 88.53 -20.44
CA TRP A 823 -33.82 88.20 -21.20
C TRP A 823 -34.46 86.88 -20.74
N ASN A 824 -33.64 85.86 -20.46
CA ASN A 824 -34.11 84.57 -19.99
C ASN A 824 -34.62 84.65 -18.54
N LYS A 825 -34.01 85.49 -17.68
CA LYS A 825 -34.47 85.81 -16.32
C LYS A 825 -35.85 86.48 -16.35
N GLN A 826 -36.05 87.44 -17.26
CA GLN A 826 -37.35 88.10 -17.45
C GLN A 826 -38.44 87.15 -17.95
N LYS A 827 -38.11 86.22 -18.85
CA LYS A 827 -39.05 85.21 -19.38
C LYS A 827 -39.39 84.13 -18.34
N ALA A 828 -38.40 83.67 -17.55
CA ALA A 828 -38.60 82.67 -16.51
C ALA A 828 -39.50 83.17 -15.36
N ALA A 829 -39.40 84.44 -14.98
CA ALA A 829 -40.27 85.06 -13.98
C ALA A 829 -41.76 85.13 -14.40
N LYS A 830 -42.04 85.06 -15.71
CA LYS A 830 -43.40 85.05 -16.29
C LYS A 830 -43.95 83.64 -16.56
N GLY A 831 -43.23 82.58 -16.17
CA GLY A 831 -43.64 81.19 -16.43
C GLY A 831 -43.56 80.76 -17.91
N GLU A 832 -43.03 81.60 -18.81
CA GLU A 832 -42.93 81.30 -20.24
C GLU A 832 -41.57 80.69 -20.62
N THR A 833 -41.58 79.59 -21.37
CA THR A 833 -40.33 79.02 -21.90
C THR A 833 -39.74 79.87 -23.04
N GLY A 834 -38.51 80.36 -22.85
CA GLY A 834 -37.77 81.18 -23.82
C GLY A 834 -37.62 80.54 -25.22
N ILE A 835 -37.42 81.37 -26.24
CA ILE A 835 -37.31 80.94 -27.65
C ILE A 835 -36.18 79.93 -27.84
N LEU A 836 -35.03 80.14 -27.18
CA LEU A 836 -33.91 79.21 -27.20
C LEU A 836 -34.23 77.89 -26.50
N ALA A 837 -35.07 77.90 -25.45
CA ALA A 837 -35.55 76.67 -24.81
C ALA A 837 -36.49 75.89 -25.74
N ARG A 838 -37.32 76.56 -26.53
CA ARG A 838 -38.14 75.94 -27.60
C ARG A 838 -37.28 75.40 -28.74
N PHE A 839 -36.29 76.16 -29.19
CA PHE A 839 -35.36 75.74 -30.24
C PHE A 839 -34.47 74.57 -29.78
N ARG A 840 -33.90 74.66 -28.57
CA ARG A 840 -33.19 73.56 -27.88
C ARG A 840 -34.08 72.34 -27.73
N LYS A 841 -35.34 72.48 -27.29
CA LYS A 841 -36.29 71.35 -27.23
C LYS A 841 -36.56 70.75 -28.61
N ARG A 842 -36.66 71.56 -29.67
CA ARG A 842 -36.90 71.09 -31.05
C ARG A 842 -35.69 70.34 -31.61
N ILE A 843 -34.48 70.88 -31.43
CA ILE A 843 -33.21 70.22 -31.80
C ILE A 843 -33.01 68.95 -30.98
N ILE A 844 -33.15 69.00 -29.66
CA ILE A 844 -33.02 67.82 -28.80
C ILE A 844 -34.07 66.76 -29.17
N LYS A 845 -35.31 67.15 -29.47
CA LYS A 845 -36.36 66.21 -29.90
C LYS A 845 -36.08 65.62 -31.29
N GLY A 846 -35.44 66.38 -32.18
CA GLY A 846 -34.96 65.90 -33.49
C GLY A 846 -33.77 64.95 -33.38
N LEU A 847 -32.73 65.34 -32.62
CA LEU A 847 -31.55 64.54 -32.33
C LEU A 847 -31.88 63.29 -31.50
N LYS A 848 -32.87 63.34 -30.59
CA LYS A 848 -33.35 62.15 -29.88
C LYS A 848 -33.90 61.06 -30.83
N LYS A 849 -34.33 61.42 -32.05
CA LYS A 849 -34.75 60.46 -33.08
C LYS A 849 -33.60 59.87 -33.89
N TRP A 850 -32.38 60.39 -33.75
CA TRP A 850 -31.18 59.90 -34.43
C TRP A 850 -30.54 58.80 -33.58
N LYS A 851 -29.99 57.78 -34.25
CA LYS A 851 -29.36 56.62 -33.60
C LYS A 851 -27.97 56.97 -33.05
#